data_AF-A0A068XV94-F1
#
_entry.id   AF-A0A068XV94-F1
#
_cell.length_a   1.000
_cell.length_b   1.000
_cell.length_c   1.000
_cell.angle_alpha   90.00
_cell.angle_beta   90.00
_cell.angle_gamma   90.00
#
_symmetry.space_group_name_H-M   'P 1'
#
loop_
_entity.id
_entity.type
_entity.pdbx_description
1 polymer ?
#
loop_
_entity_poly.entity_id
_entity_poly.type
_entity_poly.pdbx_seq_one_letter_code
_entity_poly.pdbx_strand_id
1 'polypeptide(L)'
;MREIETVEDFDKLCQSTASVDKILVVDFYAVWCRPCSRASPLYEKLSYRYHYTDVYFIKVNVDACAELTHRELINSLPTFKLYKDGSCIRTFTGGNVDALEKAIDEAYLDESVKELLANSSSPTFQKAKAKLLSVANVAAAKVAVGKSFEINLSDPVFEKYFLVTPGCMQFLFSMGFQELTESLILPSNSSRRQINKLIRQLRGPPPPRISPKENTLLSKLEDYRHYVALYANPAYQVLARKAVPLDNLLKEAADLSRTSPKNVGPYSLLRALLRWFKEDFFTWTQDQVCDNCGSIMVAKSGHPTEAEFVEGSAHFVEIYTCPTSSSHPQKRFPRFNNPAKLLQTKEGRCGEWAGCFCFILASLRKANGDGKKADADDDDAKGPPWFPGVRLVLDISDHVFCEVWLTDLEDLAQERAALSNEGRWIHVDPCEGLVDVPLVYEQGWKKNLSYMFAFTVPPPTEDALLRYEGVDVADVVWKYSTDFKAVCRRRKSVSENRLARYLAQVHDEAAQAIPDYENAPFGLPTTVQELAVMMVPPRPSLESLQGRKSGSESWRRSRLEFGIAPLPWEGSGFVINPTPAELSQSCVYIRYSCSLDAYARPYHKEAPAATNDDSEVSSQRSNEGPKYLKEVYKQGWTSMALRWRNIARKVEKDWKMVYLARKAGCQSYEDGVIEWLIDLSDTEYSVKAVTLFATMAIFEERSKVTLDVTTDISKSRSLSVGSAPFSACADFAGAKQVRLTARLWNELENTDPSVWQKSQIFRQKETDHDTWPLEFKVSLQKDEKKDKK
;
A
#
# COMPACT_ATOMS: atom_id res chain seq x y z
N MET A 1 -41.75 0.91 -5.33
CA MET A 1 -43.05 0.24 -5.16
C MET A 1 -44.00 0.75 -6.22
N ARG A 2 -44.85 -0.11 -6.78
CA ARG A 2 -45.87 0.26 -7.77
C ARG A 2 -47.18 0.60 -7.07
N GLU A 3 -47.85 1.65 -7.53
CA GLU A 3 -49.23 1.94 -7.16
C GLU A 3 -50.18 1.24 -8.14
N ILE A 4 -51.22 0.60 -7.61
CA ILE A 4 -52.21 -0.15 -8.39
C ILE A 4 -53.52 0.65 -8.39
N GLU A 5 -54.01 0.93 -9.60
CA GLU A 5 -55.19 1.78 -9.82
C GLU A 5 -56.41 0.98 -10.30
N THR A 6 -56.23 -0.26 -10.77
CA THR A 6 -57.31 -1.09 -11.32
C THR A 6 -57.36 -2.49 -10.69
N VAL A 7 -58.56 -3.06 -10.66
CA VAL A 7 -58.82 -4.43 -10.18
C VAL A 7 -58.07 -5.47 -11.02
N GLU A 8 -58.04 -5.27 -12.34
CA GLU A 8 -57.39 -6.18 -13.29
C GLU A 8 -55.87 -6.25 -13.08
N ASP A 9 -55.22 -5.11 -12.83
CA ASP A 9 -53.78 -5.06 -12.54
C ASP A 9 -53.46 -5.75 -11.21
N PHE A 10 -54.32 -5.57 -10.21
CA PHE A 10 -54.21 -6.28 -8.94
C PHE A 10 -54.30 -7.80 -9.13
N ASP A 11 -55.30 -8.28 -9.88
CA ASP A 11 -55.54 -9.71 -10.10
C ASP A 11 -54.39 -10.35 -10.88
N LYS A 12 -53.88 -9.68 -11.93
CA LYS A 12 -52.67 -10.11 -12.65
C LYS A 12 -51.46 -10.21 -11.72
N LEU A 13 -51.30 -9.26 -10.80
CA LEU A 13 -50.18 -9.27 -9.86
C LEU A 13 -50.31 -10.41 -8.83
N CYS A 14 -51.50 -10.64 -8.28
CA CYS A 14 -51.79 -11.77 -7.39
C CYS A 14 -51.50 -13.11 -8.08
N GLN A 15 -51.93 -13.29 -9.33
CA GLN A 15 -51.67 -14.53 -10.09
C GLN A 15 -50.18 -14.70 -10.41
N SER A 16 -49.51 -13.64 -10.85
CA SER A 16 -48.08 -13.71 -11.19
C SER A 16 -47.24 -14.03 -9.97
N THR A 17 -47.50 -13.41 -8.82
CA THR A 17 -46.79 -13.70 -7.55
C THR A 17 -47.04 -15.13 -7.06
N ALA A 18 -48.27 -15.63 -7.15
CA ALA A 18 -48.60 -17.02 -6.82
C ALA A 18 -47.84 -18.05 -7.69
N SER A 19 -47.75 -17.81 -9.00
CA SER A 19 -47.08 -18.74 -9.94
C SER A 19 -45.59 -18.98 -9.63
N VAL A 20 -44.94 -18.00 -8.99
CA VAL A 20 -43.53 -18.04 -8.62
C VAL A 20 -43.29 -18.15 -7.10
N ASP A 21 -44.32 -18.49 -6.30
CA ASP A 21 -44.22 -18.68 -4.85
C ASP A 21 -43.62 -17.45 -4.14
N LYS A 22 -44.17 -16.28 -4.49
CA LYS A 22 -43.79 -15.00 -3.91
C LYS A 22 -44.95 -14.40 -3.12
N ILE A 23 -44.58 -13.61 -2.12
CA ILE A 23 -45.54 -12.95 -1.23
C ILE A 23 -45.87 -11.57 -1.78
N LEU A 24 -47.13 -11.18 -1.72
CA LEU A 24 -47.58 -9.83 -2.06
C LEU A 24 -48.09 -9.11 -0.80
N VAL A 25 -47.52 -7.94 -0.53
CA VAL A 25 -47.87 -7.05 0.58
C VAL A 25 -48.52 -5.81 -0.01
N VAL A 26 -49.69 -5.44 0.52
CA VAL A 26 -50.54 -4.39 -0.04
C VAL A 26 -50.86 -3.36 1.04
N ASP A 27 -50.54 -2.09 0.78
CA ASP A 27 -50.93 -0.95 1.62
C ASP A 27 -52.14 -0.25 1.00
N PHE A 28 -53.31 -0.39 1.65
CA PHE A 28 -54.50 0.39 1.35
C PHE A 28 -54.47 1.69 2.15
N TYR A 29 -54.38 2.81 1.44
CA TYR A 29 -54.13 4.13 2.02
C TYR A 29 -55.01 5.22 1.38
N ALA A 30 -55.07 6.38 2.03
CA ALA A 30 -55.66 7.60 1.48
C ALA A 30 -54.77 8.82 1.77
N VAL A 31 -54.79 9.82 0.89
CA VAL A 31 -53.95 11.03 1.01
C VAL A 31 -54.34 11.87 2.23
N TRP A 32 -55.63 11.96 2.52
CA TRP A 32 -56.19 12.71 3.65
C TRP A 32 -56.02 12.00 5.01
N CYS A 33 -55.58 10.74 5.02
CA CYS A 33 -55.45 9.92 6.22
C CYS A 33 -54.11 10.21 6.94
N ARG A 34 -54.17 10.97 8.03
CA ARG A 34 -52.99 11.28 8.86
C ARG A 34 -52.28 10.03 9.43
N PRO A 35 -52.96 8.98 9.90
CA PRO A 35 -52.31 7.72 10.26
C PRO A 35 -51.55 7.06 9.09
N CYS A 36 -52.09 7.14 7.87
CA CYS A 36 -51.45 6.62 6.66
C CYS A 36 -50.16 7.40 6.33
N SER A 37 -50.20 8.73 6.46
CA SER A 37 -49.00 9.57 6.30
C SER A 37 -47.89 9.20 7.29
N ARG A 38 -48.23 8.81 8.53
CA ARG A 38 -47.25 8.31 9.51
C ARG A 38 -46.73 6.90 9.18
N ALA A 39 -47.57 6.04 8.61
CA ALA A 39 -47.21 4.66 8.30
C ALA A 39 -46.42 4.50 6.98
N SER A 40 -46.65 5.38 5.99
CA SER A 40 -45.97 5.34 4.68
C SER A 40 -44.44 5.23 4.78
N PRO A 41 -43.72 6.06 5.55
CA PRO A 41 -42.26 5.95 5.62
C PRO A 41 -41.79 4.64 6.26
N LEU A 42 -42.58 4.05 7.17
CA LEU A 42 -42.27 2.76 7.79
C LEU A 42 -42.53 1.61 6.81
N TYR A 43 -43.62 1.67 6.05
CA TYR A 43 -43.94 0.70 4.99
C TYR A 43 -42.90 0.74 3.86
N GLU A 44 -42.47 1.94 3.45
CA GLU A 44 -41.38 2.13 2.49
C GLU A 44 -40.08 1.52 2.99
N LYS A 45 -39.70 1.80 4.24
CA LYS A 45 -38.52 1.18 4.88
C LYS A 45 -38.61 -0.35 4.89
N LEU A 46 -39.79 -0.90 5.16
CA LEU A 46 -40.03 -2.34 5.13
C LEU A 46 -39.89 -2.90 3.71
N SER A 47 -40.40 -2.20 2.70
CA SER A 47 -40.24 -2.60 1.29
C SER A 47 -38.77 -2.63 0.85
N TYR A 48 -37.95 -1.66 1.29
CA TYR A 48 -36.52 -1.64 0.99
C TYR A 48 -35.78 -2.78 1.65
N ARG A 49 -36.14 -3.14 2.89
CA ARG A 49 -35.60 -4.32 3.57
C ARG A 49 -35.80 -5.55 2.69
N TYR A 50 -37.00 -5.77 2.16
CA TYR A 50 -37.30 -6.98 1.38
C TYR A 50 -36.99 -6.89 -0.12
N HIS A 51 -36.36 -5.82 -0.61
CA HIS A 51 -36.23 -5.53 -2.04
C HIS A 51 -35.59 -6.66 -2.88
N TYR A 52 -34.59 -7.37 -2.34
CA TYR A 52 -33.90 -8.48 -3.01
C TYR A 52 -34.40 -9.87 -2.57
N THR A 53 -35.60 -9.94 -2.02
CA THR A 53 -36.22 -11.18 -1.53
C THR A 53 -37.43 -11.58 -2.38
N ASP A 54 -38.13 -12.64 -1.98
CA ASP A 54 -39.33 -13.15 -2.66
C ASP A 54 -40.62 -12.47 -2.17
N VAL A 55 -40.55 -11.19 -1.79
CA VAL A 55 -41.67 -10.39 -1.26
C VAL A 55 -41.84 -9.11 -2.09
N TYR A 56 -43.06 -8.90 -2.60
CA TYR A 56 -43.45 -7.72 -3.37
C TYR A 56 -44.31 -6.78 -2.54
N PHE A 57 -44.07 -5.48 -2.70
CA PHE A 57 -44.83 -4.42 -2.02
C PHE A 57 -45.52 -3.53 -3.05
N ILE A 58 -46.82 -3.31 -2.84
CA ILE A 58 -47.62 -2.36 -3.62
C ILE A 58 -48.42 -1.43 -2.70
N LYS A 59 -48.94 -0.35 -3.30
CA LYS A 59 -49.90 0.56 -2.65
C LYS A 59 -51.18 0.63 -3.49
N VAL A 60 -52.30 0.78 -2.82
CA VAL A 60 -53.62 1.00 -3.42
C VAL A 60 -54.24 2.21 -2.74
N ASN A 61 -54.46 3.28 -3.51
CA ASN A 61 -55.20 4.43 -3.03
C ASN A 61 -56.70 4.10 -3.06
N VAL A 62 -57.35 4.16 -1.90
CA VAL A 62 -58.76 3.77 -1.76
C VAL A 62 -59.73 4.72 -2.47
N ASP A 63 -59.34 5.98 -2.65
CA ASP A 63 -60.12 6.98 -3.38
C ASP A 63 -60.03 6.73 -4.90
N ALA A 64 -58.86 6.30 -5.38
CA ALA A 64 -58.60 6.03 -6.81
C ALA A 64 -59.13 4.66 -7.27
N CYS A 65 -59.15 3.66 -6.37
CA CYS A 65 -59.57 2.29 -6.68
C CYS A 65 -60.69 1.82 -5.74
N ALA A 66 -61.83 2.51 -5.78
CA ALA A 66 -62.97 2.24 -4.90
C ALA A 66 -63.53 0.82 -5.05
N GLU A 67 -63.57 0.28 -6.27
CA GLU A 67 -64.05 -1.07 -6.56
C GLU A 67 -63.21 -2.14 -5.82
N LEU A 68 -61.89 -2.07 -5.94
CA LEU A 68 -60.97 -2.98 -5.24
C LEU A 68 -61.08 -2.81 -3.72
N THR A 69 -61.23 -1.57 -3.24
CA THR A 69 -61.40 -1.25 -1.81
C THR A 69 -62.65 -1.92 -1.23
N HIS A 70 -63.77 -1.85 -1.94
CA HIS A 70 -65.01 -2.54 -1.56
C HIS A 70 -64.84 -4.06 -1.60
N ARG A 71 -64.26 -4.61 -2.68
CA ARG A 71 -64.01 -6.06 -2.84
C ARG A 71 -63.14 -6.62 -1.72
N GLU A 72 -62.14 -5.86 -1.31
CA GLU A 72 -61.18 -6.22 -0.28
C GLU A 72 -61.67 -5.89 1.15
N LEU A 73 -62.91 -5.42 1.32
CA LEU A 73 -63.52 -5.17 2.63
C LEU A 73 -62.69 -4.20 3.51
N ILE A 74 -62.16 -3.13 2.91
CA ILE A 74 -61.33 -2.15 3.62
C ILE A 74 -62.21 -1.20 4.42
N ASN A 75 -62.28 -1.43 5.74
CA ASN A 75 -63.15 -0.67 6.66
C ASN A 75 -62.41 0.37 7.53
N SER A 76 -61.08 0.38 7.48
CA SER A 76 -60.25 1.30 8.27
C SER A 76 -58.92 1.57 7.56
N LEU A 77 -58.27 2.69 7.85
CA LEU A 77 -57.01 3.07 7.22
C LEU A 77 -55.93 3.45 8.26
N PRO A 78 -54.64 3.17 7.96
CA PRO A 78 -54.18 2.31 6.87
C PRO A 78 -54.52 0.85 7.14
N THR A 79 -54.74 0.07 6.08
CA THR A 79 -54.89 -1.39 6.15
C THR A 79 -53.81 -2.05 5.31
N PHE A 80 -53.03 -2.94 5.92
CA PHE A 80 -52.08 -3.79 5.21
C PHE A 80 -52.67 -5.18 5.02
N LYS A 81 -52.53 -5.74 3.83
CA LYS A 81 -52.89 -7.14 3.55
C LYS A 81 -51.71 -7.92 3.01
N LEU A 82 -51.62 -9.18 3.41
CA LEU A 82 -50.59 -10.12 3.02
C LEU A 82 -51.21 -11.25 2.21
N TYR A 83 -50.72 -11.47 0.99
CA TYR A 83 -51.19 -12.51 0.08
C TYR A 83 -50.09 -13.54 -0.18
N LYS A 84 -50.49 -14.81 -0.20
CA LYS A 84 -49.66 -15.95 -0.57
C LYS A 84 -50.53 -16.94 -1.34
N ASP A 85 -49.98 -17.55 -2.39
CA ASP A 85 -50.69 -18.49 -3.26
C ASP A 85 -52.02 -17.92 -3.80
N GLY A 86 -52.02 -16.62 -4.10
CA GLY A 86 -53.17 -15.89 -4.65
C GLY A 86 -54.27 -15.56 -3.63
N SER A 87 -54.10 -15.91 -2.35
CA SER A 87 -55.10 -15.70 -1.30
C SER A 87 -54.60 -14.76 -0.20
N CYS A 88 -55.49 -13.94 0.37
CA CYS A 88 -55.15 -13.12 1.53
C CYS A 88 -55.01 -14.01 2.78
N ILE A 89 -53.81 -14.05 3.36
CA ILE A 89 -53.50 -14.87 4.53
C ILE A 89 -53.58 -14.09 5.85
N ARG A 90 -53.35 -12.76 5.83
CA ARG A 90 -53.47 -11.89 7.02
C ARG A 90 -53.83 -10.45 6.64
N THR A 91 -54.54 -9.77 7.54
CA THR A 91 -54.92 -8.35 7.44
C THR A 91 -54.51 -7.62 8.72
N PHE A 92 -53.92 -6.43 8.58
CA PHE A 92 -53.48 -5.57 9.67
C PHE A 92 -54.10 -4.19 9.53
N THR A 93 -54.76 -3.70 10.57
CA THR A 93 -55.38 -2.37 10.59
C THR A 93 -54.62 -1.42 11.51
N GLY A 94 -54.80 -0.11 11.31
CA GLY A 94 -54.27 0.93 12.22
C GLY A 94 -52.76 1.19 12.10
N GLY A 95 -52.10 0.69 11.06
CA GLY A 95 -50.70 1.00 10.78
C GLY A 95 -49.68 0.22 11.61
N ASN A 96 -50.03 -0.98 12.10
CA ASN A 96 -49.11 -1.84 12.86
C ASN A 96 -48.06 -2.53 11.95
N VAL A 97 -47.02 -1.77 11.58
CA VAL A 97 -45.95 -2.24 10.67
C VAL A 97 -45.08 -3.34 11.31
N ASP A 98 -44.89 -3.33 12.63
CA ASP A 98 -44.09 -4.36 13.32
C ASP A 98 -44.77 -5.74 13.28
N ALA A 99 -46.09 -5.80 13.45
CA ALA A 99 -46.85 -7.04 13.29
C ALA A 99 -46.85 -7.52 11.84
N LEU A 100 -46.88 -6.59 10.88
CA LEU A 100 -46.75 -6.90 9.45
C LEU A 100 -45.37 -7.51 9.14
N GLU A 101 -44.28 -6.93 9.65
CA GLU A 101 -42.92 -7.48 9.46
C GLU A 101 -42.80 -8.92 9.95
N LYS A 102 -43.30 -9.21 11.16
CA LYS A 102 -43.30 -10.57 11.72
C LYS A 102 -44.10 -11.54 10.87
N ALA A 103 -45.27 -11.12 10.38
CA ALA A 103 -46.11 -11.97 9.54
C ALA A 103 -45.49 -12.23 8.16
N ILE A 104 -44.76 -11.25 7.61
CA ILE A 104 -43.96 -11.45 6.41
C ILE A 104 -42.90 -12.52 6.69
N ASP A 105 -42.07 -12.36 7.73
CA ASP A 105 -41.05 -13.34 8.15
C ASP A 105 -41.64 -14.75 8.34
N GLU A 106 -42.78 -14.87 9.02
CA GLU A 106 -43.50 -16.14 9.18
C GLU A 106 -43.94 -16.75 7.85
N ALA A 107 -44.37 -15.92 6.90
CA ALA A 107 -44.95 -16.41 5.66
C ALA A 107 -43.90 -16.76 4.59
N TYR A 108 -42.79 -16.02 4.49
CA TYR A 108 -41.79 -16.26 3.44
C TYR A 108 -40.69 -17.25 3.85
N LEU A 109 -40.27 -17.28 5.11
CA LEU A 109 -39.17 -18.15 5.52
C LEU A 109 -39.58 -19.63 5.46
N ASP A 110 -38.70 -20.46 4.91
CA ASP A 110 -38.78 -21.91 5.03
C ASP A 110 -38.60 -22.32 6.50
N GLU A 111 -39.26 -23.39 6.93
CA GLU A 111 -39.18 -23.87 8.33
C GLU A 111 -37.74 -24.14 8.76
N SER A 112 -36.89 -24.65 7.86
CA SER A 112 -35.47 -24.87 8.16
C SER A 112 -34.71 -23.57 8.44
N VAL A 113 -35.06 -22.49 7.74
CA VAL A 113 -34.46 -21.17 7.95
C VAL A 113 -34.99 -20.55 9.24
N LYS A 114 -36.28 -20.71 9.54
CA LYS A 114 -36.87 -20.26 10.81
C LYS A 114 -36.19 -20.92 12.00
N GLU A 115 -36.03 -22.24 11.97
CA GLU A 115 -35.37 -23.00 13.02
C GLU A 115 -33.93 -22.52 13.22
N LEU A 116 -33.19 -22.30 12.12
CA LEU A 116 -31.84 -21.78 12.21
C LEU A 116 -31.80 -20.36 12.83
N LEU A 117 -32.64 -19.44 12.34
CA LEU A 117 -32.68 -18.04 12.81
C LEU A 117 -33.17 -17.91 14.26
N ALA A 118 -34.05 -18.80 14.72
CA ALA A 118 -34.50 -18.87 16.11
C ALA A 118 -33.34 -19.15 17.08
N ASN A 119 -32.26 -19.78 16.60
CA ASN A 119 -31.06 -20.08 17.36
C ASN A 119 -29.94 -19.05 17.18
N SER A 120 -30.29 -17.82 16.78
CA SER A 120 -29.33 -16.74 16.51
C SER A 120 -28.47 -16.29 17.71
N SER A 121 -28.90 -16.63 18.93
CA SER A 121 -28.15 -16.39 20.18
C SER A 121 -27.01 -17.38 20.43
N SER A 122 -26.93 -18.49 19.68
CA SER A 122 -25.85 -19.46 19.83
C SER A 122 -24.49 -18.85 19.49
N PRO A 123 -23.42 -19.11 20.28
CA PRO A 123 -22.07 -18.62 19.99
C PRO A 123 -21.53 -19.04 18.62
N THR A 124 -22.00 -20.17 18.08
CA THR A 124 -21.58 -20.71 16.79
C THR A 124 -22.42 -20.19 15.62
N PHE A 125 -23.61 -19.62 15.87
CA PHE A 125 -24.61 -19.31 14.85
C PHE A 125 -24.06 -18.48 13.69
N GLN A 126 -23.38 -17.36 13.97
CA GLN A 126 -22.87 -16.48 12.90
C GLN A 126 -21.84 -17.19 12.01
N LYS A 127 -20.95 -17.99 12.62
CA LYS A 127 -19.95 -18.77 11.88
C LYS A 127 -20.60 -19.90 11.09
N ALA A 128 -21.55 -20.61 11.70
CA ALA A 128 -22.32 -21.66 11.07
C ALA A 128 -23.12 -21.14 9.87
N LYS A 129 -23.86 -20.04 10.03
CA LYS A 129 -24.58 -19.33 8.97
C LYS A 129 -23.67 -18.95 7.81
N ALA A 130 -22.52 -18.35 8.08
CA ALA A 130 -21.56 -17.95 7.05
C ALA A 130 -20.98 -19.16 6.28
N LYS A 131 -20.59 -20.22 6.99
CA LYS A 131 -20.10 -21.47 6.40
C LYS A 131 -21.18 -22.20 5.59
N LEU A 132 -22.40 -22.23 6.11
CA LEU A 132 -23.55 -22.84 5.45
C LEU A 132 -23.89 -22.11 4.15
N LEU A 133 -23.89 -20.77 4.15
CA LEU A 133 -24.04 -19.97 2.94
C LEU A 133 -22.93 -20.25 1.92
N SER A 134 -21.67 -20.35 2.38
CA SER A 134 -20.54 -20.68 1.49
C SER A 134 -20.73 -22.05 0.82
N VAL A 135 -21.02 -23.09 1.60
CA VAL A 135 -21.28 -24.44 1.10
C VAL A 135 -22.49 -24.46 0.16
N ALA A 136 -23.59 -23.79 0.53
CA ALA A 136 -24.80 -23.73 -0.27
C ALA A 136 -24.57 -23.06 -1.64
N ASN A 137 -23.80 -21.97 -1.70
CA ASN A 137 -23.47 -21.31 -2.97
C ASN A 137 -22.62 -22.22 -3.88
N VAL A 138 -21.64 -22.93 -3.31
CA VAL A 138 -20.80 -23.88 -4.09
C VAL A 138 -21.66 -25.03 -4.60
N ALA A 139 -22.52 -25.59 -3.75
CA ALA A 139 -23.44 -26.66 -4.12
C ALA A 139 -24.40 -26.20 -5.23
N ALA A 140 -24.96 -24.99 -5.13
CA ALA A 140 -25.82 -24.39 -6.14
C ALA A 140 -25.10 -24.24 -7.49
N ALA A 141 -23.84 -23.79 -7.48
CA ALA A 141 -23.02 -23.67 -8.69
C ALA A 141 -22.74 -25.03 -9.36
N LYS A 142 -22.50 -26.09 -8.56
CA LYS A 142 -22.31 -27.46 -9.09
C LYS A 142 -23.59 -28.01 -9.72
N VAL A 143 -24.73 -27.87 -9.04
CA VAL A 143 -26.04 -28.29 -9.56
C VAL A 143 -26.39 -27.51 -10.84
N ALA A 144 -26.04 -26.22 -10.92
CA ALA A 144 -26.27 -25.41 -12.12
C ALA A 144 -25.54 -25.95 -13.38
N VAL A 145 -24.43 -26.67 -13.20
CA VAL A 145 -23.68 -27.34 -14.27
C VAL A 145 -23.94 -28.86 -14.33
N GLY A 146 -25.02 -29.34 -13.71
CA GLY A 146 -25.44 -30.74 -13.76
C GLY A 146 -24.57 -31.71 -12.96
N LYS A 147 -23.82 -31.22 -11.96
CA LYS A 147 -22.96 -32.04 -11.08
C LYS A 147 -23.57 -32.17 -9.69
N SER A 148 -23.38 -33.34 -9.07
CA SER A 148 -23.64 -33.52 -7.65
C SER A 148 -22.60 -32.79 -6.79
N PHE A 149 -22.94 -32.58 -5.53
CA PHE A 149 -22.04 -32.00 -4.53
C PHE A 149 -22.13 -32.80 -3.24
N GLU A 150 -20.99 -33.11 -2.64
CA GLU A 150 -20.91 -33.99 -1.47
C GLU A 150 -20.21 -33.27 -0.32
N ILE A 151 -20.73 -33.46 0.90
CA ILE A 151 -20.16 -32.96 2.14
C ILE A 151 -19.79 -34.18 2.99
N ASN A 152 -18.52 -34.34 3.32
CA ASN A 152 -18.09 -35.41 4.21
C ASN A 152 -18.46 -35.08 5.67
N LEU A 153 -19.01 -36.05 6.41
CA LEU A 153 -19.44 -35.85 7.80
C LEU A 153 -18.26 -35.65 8.76
N SER A 154 -17.06 -36.14 8.43
CA SER A 154 -15.82 -35.94 9.20
C SER A 154 -15.13 -34.61 8.88
N ASP A 155 -15.70 -33.76 8.03
CA ASP A 155 -15.15 -32.44 7.78
C ASP A 155 -15.21 -31.58 9.06
N PRO A 156 -14.10 -30.94 9.49
CA PRO A 156 -14.09 -30.17 10.73
C PRO A 156 -15.09 -29.01 10.77
N VAL A 157 -15.48 -28.44 9.62
CA VAL A 157 -16.53 -27.42 9.55
C VAL A 157 -17.89 -28.06 9.82
N PHE A 158 -18.14 -29.25 9.29
CA PHE A 158 -19.38 -29.99 9.50
C PHE A 158 -19.57 -30.34 10.98
N GLU A 159 -18.58 -31.00 11.59
CA GLU A 159 -18.65 -31.40 12.99
C GLU A 159 -18.77 -30.20 13.94
N LYS A 160 -17.96 -29.16 13.72
CA LYS A 160 -17.87 -28.03 14.65
C LYS A 160 -19.04 -27.06 14.53
N TYR A 161 -19.65 -26.94 13.36
CA TYR A 161 -20.68 -25.93 13.11
C TYR A 161 -22.02 -26.51 12.70
N PHE A 162 -22.07 -27.42 11.73
CA PHE A 162 -23.35 -27.87 11.16
C PHE A 162 -24.08 -28.87 12.06
N LEU A 163 -23.36 -29.80 12.69
CA LEU A 163 -23.97 -30.73 13.65
C LEU A 163 -24.37 -30.05 14.96
N VAL A 164 -23.59 -29.06 15.40
CA VAL A 164 -23.76 -28.43 16.73
C VAL A 164 -24.78 -27.29 16.71
N THR A 165 -25.00 -26.65 15.56
CA THR A 165 -25.90 -25.50 15.46
C THR A 165 -27.29 -25.96 14.99
N PRO A 166 -28.33 -25.85 15.83
CA PRO A 166 -29.68 -26.27 15.45
C PRO A 166 -30.18 -25.56 14.18
N GLY A 167 -30.89 -26.30 13.32
CA GLY A 167 -31.41 -25.83 12.02
C GLY A 167 -30.43 -25.99 10.85
N CYS A 168 -29.12 -26.19 11.08
CA CYS A 168 -28.16 -26.37 9.98
C CYS A 168 -28.44 -27.64 9.17
N MET A 169 -28.72 -28.76 9.85
CA MET A 169 -29.03 -30.03 9.19
C MET A 169 -30.35 -29.97 8.43
N GLN A 170 -31.40 -29.42 9.06
CA GLN A 170 -32.69 -29.19 8.42
C GLN A 170 -32.56 -28.32 7.18
N PHE A 171 -31.71 -27.29 7.21
CA PHE A 171 -31.47 -26.45 6.04
C PHE A 171 -30.83 -27.23 4.89
N LEU A 172 -29.83 -28.09 5.18
CA LEU A 172 -29.22 -28.95 4.16
C LEU A 172 -30.25 -29.93 3.58
N PHE A 173 -31.09 -30.55 4.40
CA PHE A 173 -32.15 -31.43 3.91
C PHE A 173 -33.21 -30.70 3.09
N SER A 174 -33.65 -29.51 3.53
CA SER A 174 -34.57 -28.65 2.76
C SER A 174 -33.98 -28.19 1.42
N MET A 175 -32.64 -28.07 1.32
CA MET A 175 -31.96 -27.83 0.05
C MET A 175 -31.99 -29.04 -0.90
N GLY A 176 -32.24 -30.24 -0.38
CA GLY A 176 -32.28 -31.49 -1.13
C GLY A 176 -31.09 -32.42 -0.91
N PHE A 177 -30.24 -32.16 0.10
CA PHE A 177 -29.19 -33.12 0.48
C PHE A 177 -29.83 -34.42 0.99
N GLN A 178 -29.16 -35.53 0.69
CA GLN A 178 -29.55 -36.88 1.08
C GLN A 178 -28.41 -37.50 1.89
N GLU A 179 -28.77 -38.27 2.91
CA GLU A 179 -27.80 -38.93 3.79
C GLU A 179 -27.21 -40.17 3.11
N LEU A 180 -25.89 -40.27 3.14
CA LEU A 180 -25.10 -41.46 2.84
C LEU A 180 -24.35 -41.88 4.12
N THR A 181 -23.67 -43.03 4.07
CA THR A 181 -23.01 -43.62 5.25
C THR A 181 -22.00 -42.67 5.93
N GLU A 182 -21.24 -41.91 5.15
CA GLU A 182 -20.16 -41.04 5.65
C GLU A 182 -20.25 -39.61 5.11
N SER A 183 -21.34 -39.27 4.42
CA SER A 183 -21.48 -37.99 3.73
C SER A 183 -22.94 -37.58 3.52
N LEU A 184 -23.15 -36.31 3.17
CA LEU A 184 -24.39 -35.82 2.60
C LEU A 184 -24.17 -35.51 1.11
N ILE A 185 -25.04 -36.01 0.24
CA ILE A 185 -24.99 -35.74 -1.20
C ILE A 185 -26.16 -34.87 -1.63
N LEU A 186 -25.87 -33.81 -2.39
CA LEU A 186 -26.86 -33.06 -3.15
C LEU A 186 -26.86 -33.60 -4.60
N PRO A 187 -27.92 -34.29 -5.04
CA PRO A 187 -28.01 -34.83 -6.39
C PRO A 187 -27.97 -33.74 -7.47
N SER A 188 -27.47 -34.07 -8.67
CA SER A 188 -27.37 -33.13 -9.81
C SER A 188 -28.73 -32.63 -10.34
N ASN A 189 -29.80 -33.39 -10.10
CA ASN A 189 -31.17 -33.04 -10.49
C ASN A 189 -31.95 -32.29 -9.40
N SER A 190 -31.28 -31.83 -8.33
CA SER A 190 -31.91 -31.08 -7.24
C SER A 190 -32.54 -29.77 -7.73
N SER A 191 -33.62 -29.34 -7.08
CA SER A 191 -34.38 -28.15 -7.47
C SER A 191 -33.55 -26.88 -7.29
N ARG A 192 -33.03 -26.33 -8.40
CA ARG A 192 -32.32 -25.03 -8.43
C ARG A 192 -33.16 -23.90 -7.84
N ARG A 193 -34.48 -23.93 -8.05
CA ARG A 193 -35.42 -22.94 -7.50
C ARG A 193 -35.45 -23.00 -5.98
N GLN A 194 -35.56 -24.19 -5.39
CA GLN A 194 -35.57 -24.37 -3.94
C GLN A 194 -34.22 -23.99 -3.31
N ILE A 195 -33.11 -24.43 -3.90
CA ILE A 195 -31.75 -24.09 -3.44
C ILE A 195 -31.56 -22.56 -3.40
N ASN A 196 -31.87 -21.88 -4.50
CA ASN A 196 -31.72 -20.43 -4.58
C ASN A 196 -32.67 -19.68 -3.63
N LYS A 197 -33.91 -20.18 -3.45
CA LYS A 197 -34.85 -19.65 -2.46
C LYS A 197 -34.26 -19.70 -1.05
N LEU A 198 -33.76 -20.86 -0.62
CA LEU A 198 -33.16 -21.04 0.70
C LEU A 198 -31.90 -20.20 0.91
N ILE A 199 -31.04 -20.11 -0.10
CA ILE A 199 -29.85 -19.22 -0.05
C ILE A 199 -30.26 -17.77 0.15
N ARG A 200 -31.27 -17.28 -0.58
CA ARG A 200 -31.78 -15.90 -0.43
C ARG A 200 -32.38 -15.66 0.94
N GLN A 201 -33.19 -16.60 1.43
CA GLN A 201 -33.82 -16.51 2.76
C GLN A 201 -32.79 -16.53 3.88
N LEU A 202 -31.80 -17.42 3.80
CA LEU A 202 -30.73 -17.51 4.79
C LEU A 202 -29.85 -16.26 4.77
N ARG A 203 -29.51 -15.75 3.58
CA ARG A 203 -28.78 -14.47 3.44
C ARG A 203 -29.57 -13.34 4.11
N GLY A 204 -30.89 -13.35 3.92
CA GLY A 204 -31.81 -12.36 4.46
C GLY A 204 -31.81 -11.08 3.62
N PRO A 205 -32.60 -10.08 4.07
CA PRO A 205 -32.61 -8.76 3.44
C PRO A 205 -31.21 -8.12 3.47
N PRO A 206 -30.85 -7.28 2.48
CA PRO A 206 -29.62 -6.51 2.57
C PRO A 206 -29.60 -5.68 3.87
N PRO A 207 -28.41 -5.45 4.43
CA PRO A 207 -28.25 -4.57 5.57
C PRO A 207 -28.84 -3.17 5.25
N PRO A 208 -29.51 -2.50 6.20
CA PRO A 208 -29.91 -1.11 6.02
C PRO A 208 -28.68 -0.26 5.65
N ARG A 209 -28.85 0.65 4.68
CA ARG A 209 -27.79 1.59 4.32
C ARG A 209 -27.35 2.39 5.54
N ILE A 210 -26.05 2.57 5.69
CA ILE A 210 -25.47 3.35 6.78
C ILE A 210 -25.50 4.81 6.36
N SER A 211 -26.23 5.65 7.11
CA SER A 211 -26.16 7.09 6.95
C SER A 211 -24.83 7.61 7.50
N PRO A 212 -24.02 8.33 6.69
CA PRO A 212 -22.76 8.90 7.13
C PRO A 212 -22.96 10.12 8.04
N LYS A 213 -24.08 10.85 7.90
CA LYS A 213 -24.36 12.16 8.54
C LYS A 213 -24.27 12.14 10.08
N GLU A 214 -24.53 10.99 10.70
CA GLU A 214 -24.55 10.85 12.16
C GLU A 214 -23.17 10.53 12.77
N ASN A 215 -22.13 10.37 11.95
CA ASN A 215 -20.79 10.06 12.42
C ASN A 215 -19.75 10.94 11.72
N THR A 216 -18.98 11.68 12.51
CA THR A 216 -17.99 12.64 11.98
C THR A 216 -16.90 11.98 11.12
N LEU A 217 -16.49 10.75 11.46
CA LEU A 217 -15.52 10.02 10.64
C LEU A 217 -16.14 9.62 9.30
N LEU A 218 -17.34 9.05 9.30
CA LEU A 218 -18.02 8.65 8.05
C LEU A 218 -18.33 9.86 7.16
N SER A 219 -18.81 10.97 7.72
CA SER A 219 -18.99 12.22 6.96
C SER A 219 -17.68 12.67 6.31
N LYS A 220 -16.55 12.59 7.04
CA LYS A 220 -15.23 12.92 6.48
C LYS A 220 -14.83 11.99 5.34
N LEU A 221 -15.20 10.70 5.39
CA LEU A 221 -14.96 9.79 4.26
C LEU A 221 -15.78 10.20 3.03
N GLU A 222 -17.03 10.62 3.21
CA GLU A 222 -17.82 11.15 2.09
C GLU A 222 -17.21 12.40 1.49
N ASP A 223 -16.72 13.34 2.30
CA ASP A 223 -16.06 14.55 1.79
C ASP A 223 -14.88 14.19 0.87
N TYR A 224 -14.05 13.24 1.30
CA TYR A 224 -12.93 12.74 0.49
C TYR A 224 -13.39 11.98 -0.75
N ARG A 225 -14.50 11.23 -0.70
CA ARG A 225 -15.08 10.61 -1.90
C ARG A 225 -15.47 11.68 -2.92
N HIS A 226 -16.10 12.77 -2.50
CA HIS A 226 -16.44 13.89 -3.39
C HIS A 226 -15.19 14.53 -3.99
N TYR A 227 -14.13 14.74 -3.20
CA TYR A 227 -12.88 15.33 -3.70
C TYR A 227 -12.16 14.43 -4.71
N VAL A 228 -12.06 13.14 -4.42
CA VAL A 228 -11.39 12.14 -5.28
C VAL A 228 -12.20 11.86 -6.55
N ALA A 229 -13.52 11.97 -6.51
CA ALA A 229 -14.37 11.87 -7.71
C ALA A 229 -13.99 12.90 -8.79
N LEU A 230 -13.49 14.09 -8.39
CA LEU A 230 -13.01 15.09 -9.35
C LEU A 230 -11.77 14.62 -10.13
N TYR A 231 -11.01 13.65 -9.61
CA TYR A 231 -9.79 13.16 -10.25
C TYR A 231 -10.13 12.30 -11.48
N ALA A 232 -11.34 11.75 -11.53
CA ALA A 232 -11.90 11.02 -12.65
C ALA A 232 -12.60 11.92 -13.68
N ASN A 233 -12.53 13.25 -13.55
CA ASN A 233 -13.11 14.17 -14.52
C ASN A 233 -12.26 14.22 -15.81
N PRO A 234 -12.77 13.81 -16.98
CA PRO A 234 -11.98 13.72 -18.21
C PRO A 234 -11.35 15.06 -18.63
N ALA A 235 -12.12 16.15 -18.56
CA ALA A 235 -11.65 17.49 -18.89
C ALA A 235 -10.52 17.95 -17.95
N TYR A 236 -10.59 17.59 -16.67
CA TYR A 236 -9.50 17.89 -15.74
C TYR A 236 -8.27 17.05 -16.09
N GLN A 237 -8.42 15.74 -16.38
CA GLN A 237 -7.28 14.88 -16.70
C GLN A 237 -6.51 15.36 -17.95
N VAL A 238 -7.17 16.02 -18.91
CA VAL A 238 -6.51 16.71 -20.04
C VAL A 238 -5.55 17.80 -19.52
N LEU A 239 -5.99 18.63 -18.57
CA LEU A 239 -5.14 19.68 -17.98
C LEU A 239 -3.90 19.10 -17.30
N ALA A 240 -4.05 17.98 -16.58
CA ALA A 240 -2.92 17.30 -15.95
C ALA A 240 -1.93 16.77 -16.99
N ARG A 241 -2.40 16.12 -18.05
CA ARG A 241 -1.54 15.62 -19.13
C ARG A 241 -0.78 16.75 -19.83
N LYS A 242 -1.41 17.93 -20.01
CA LYS A 242 -0.75 19.12 -20.55
C LYS A 242 0.32 19.69 -19.63
N ALA A 243 0.14 19.58 -18.32
CA ALA A 243 1.08 20.13 -17.32
C ALA A 243 2.33 19.27 -17.11
N VAL A 244 2.28 17.96 -17.41
CA VAL A 244 3.37 17.01 -17.14
C VAL A 244 4.30 16.90 -18.36
N PRO A 245 5.62 17.12 -18.21
CA PRO A 245 6.59 16.98 -19.31
C PRO A 245 6.95 15.50 -19.54
N LEU A 246 5.96 14.68 -19.92
CA LEU A 246 6.05 13.21 -19.93
C LEU A 246 7.22 12.69 -20.77
N ASP A 247 7.48 13.26 -21.96
CA ASP A 247 8.59 12.84 -22.82
C ASP A 247 9.97 13.04 -22.17
N ASN A 248 10.14 14.11 -21.41
CA ASN A 248 11.40 14.39 -20.69
C ASN A 248 11.56 13.41 -19.52
N LEU A 249 10.47 13.15 -18.80
CA LEU A 249 10.45 12.21 -17.68
C LEU A 249 10.72 10.76 -18.15
N LEU A 250 10.20 10.37 -19.31
CA LEU A 250 10.48 9.06 -19.89
C LEU A 250 11.95 8.93 -20.31
N LYS A 251 12.59 10.00 -20.81
CA LYS A 251 14.03 9.99 -21.08
C LYS A 251 14.85 9.88 -19.79
N GLU A 252 14.52 10.67 -18.78
CA GLU A 252 15.18 10.62 -17.47
C GLU A 252 15.04 9.22 -16.84
N ALA A 253 13.84 8.65 -16.84
CA ALA A 253 13.59 7.31 -16.33
C ALA A 253 14.34 6.23 -17.12
N ALA A 254 14.44 6.38 -18.45
CA ALA A 254 15.19 5.49 -19.32
C ALA A 254 16.69 5.52 -19.01
N ASP A 255 17.27 6.71 -18.83
CA ASP A 255 18.67 6.90 -18.51
C ASP A 255 19.01 6.28 -17.15
N LEU A 256 18.17 6.54 -16.13
CA LEU A 256 18.32 5.97 -14.78
C LEU A 256 18.22 4.44 -14.78
N SER A 257 17.31 3.88 -15.59
CA SER A 257 17.07 2.44 -15.66
C SER A 257 17.89 1.73 -16.74
N ARG A 258 18.79 2.46 -17.43
CA ARG A 258 19.62 1.97 -18.54
C ARG A 258 18.81 1.23 -19.62
N THR A 259 17.65 1.76 -19.96
CA THR A 259 16.75 1.22 -20.98
C THR A 259 16.44 2.28 -22.03
N SER A 260 15.62 1.94 -23.03
CA SER A 260 15.11 2.94 -23.97
C SER A 260 13.82 3.57 -23.43
N PRO A 261 13.47 4.83 -23.78
CA PRO A 261 12.21 5.46 -23.36
C PRO A 261 10.95 4.63 -23.67
N LYS A 262 10.99 3.79 -24.72
CA LYS A 262 9.89 2.90 -25.10
C LYS A 262 9.71 1.69 -24.16
N ASN A 263 10.75 1.35 -23.41
CA ASN A 263 10.83 0.19 -22.53
C ASN A 263 10.78 0.57 -21.04
N VAL A 264 10.51 1.85 -20.74
CA VAL A 264 10.37 2.32 -19.35
C VAL A 264 9.12 1.68 -18.73
N GLY A 265 9.32 1.02 -17.59
CA GLY A 265 8.24 0.47 -16.77
C GLY A 265 7.55 1.55 -15.91
N PRO A 266 6.29 1.32 -15.49
CA PRO A 266 5.58 2.18 -14.54
C PRO A 266 6.38 2.55 -13.28
N TYR A 267 7.14 1.63 -12.67
CA TYR A 267 7.93 1.92 -11.47
C TYR A 267 9.02 2.97 -11.72
N SER A 268 9.76 2.85 -12.81
CA SER A 268 10.81 3.82 -13.17
C SER A 268 10.21 5.20 -13.49
N LEU A 269 9.08 5.24 -14.20
CA LEU A 269 8.37 6.50 -14.47
C LEU A 269 7.86 7.14 -13.18
N LEU A 270 7.32 6.35 -12.25
CA LEU A 270 6.85 6.84 -10.95
C LEU A 270 7.96 7.55 -10.17
N ARG A 271 9.18 6.99 -10.16
CA ARG A 271 10.34 7.60 -9.49
C ARG A 271 10.74 8.94 -10.12
N ALA A 272 10.77 9.01 -11.45
CA ALA A 272 11.05 10.26 -12.17
C ALA A 272 9.97 11.32 -11.89
N LEU A 273 8.68 10.92 -11.93
CA LEU A 273 7.55 11.79 -11.59
C LEU A 273 7.65 12.31 -10.15
N LEU A 274 8.01 11.47 -9.19
CA LEU A 274 8.12 11.84 -7.79
C LEU A 274 9.21 12.89 -7.56
N ARG A 275 10.38 12.72 -8.22
CA ARG A 275 11.47 13.70 -8.20
C ARG A 275 11.01 15.02 -8.81
N TRP A 276 10.53 14.99 -10.05
CA TRP A 276 10.06 16.17 -10.77
C TRP A 276 8.97 16.92 -10.00
N PHE A 277 8.01 16.20 -9.44
CA PHE A 277 6.92 16.82 -8.71
C PHE A 277 7.44 17.61 -7.51
N LYS A 278 8.38 17.02 -6.77
CA LYS A 278 8.95 17.59 -5.54
C LYS A 278 9.97 18.69 -5.77
N GLU A 279 10.79 18.56 -6.81
CA GLU A 279 11.94 19.44 -7.06
C GLU A 279 11.61 20.56 -8.05
N ASP A 280 10.74 20.30 -9.03
CA ASP A 280 10.55 21.19 -10.18
C ASP A 280 9.11 21.74 -10.30
N PHE A 281 8.09 20.98 -9.86
CA PHE A 281 6.69 21.31 -10.14
C PHE A 281 5.96 21.98 -8.98
N PHE A 282 6.01 21.39 -7.77
CA PHE A 282 5.16 21.75 -6.65
C PHE A 282 5.97 22.30 -5.47
N THR A 283 5.48 23.38 -4.85
CA THR A 283 6.20 24.11 -3.80
C THR A 283 5.57 23.90 -2.43
N TRP A 284 6.41 23.71 -1.41
CA TRP A 284 5.92 23.54 -0.04
C TRP A 284 5.66 24.91 0.59
N THR A 285 4.41 25.14 1.01
CA THR A 285 4.04 26.39 1.69
C THR A 285 4.40 26.32 3.18
N GLN A 286 5.46 27.04 3.56
CA GLN A 286 5.88 27.23 4.96
C GLN A 286 5.15 28.42 5.62
N ASP A 287 5.54 28.72 6.87
CA ASP A 287 5.09 29.90 7.60
C ASP A 287 5.34 31.18 6.77
N GLN A 288 4.33 32.05 6.71
CA GLN A 288 4.37 33.26 5.88
C GLN A 288 5.16 34.38 6.56
N VAL A 289 5.91 35.16 5.79
CA VAL A 289 6.61 36.36 6.28
C VAL A 289 5.91 37.63 5.81
N CYS A 290 5.91 38.67 6.66
CA CYS A 290 5.33 39.97 6.34
C CYS A 290 6.25 40.74 5.38
N ASP A 291 5.74 41.12 4.20
CA ASP A 291 6.53 41.81 3.17
C ASP A 291 7.06 43.18 3.62
N ASN A 292 6.38 43.83 4.58
CA ASN A 292 6.75 45.16 5.07
C ASN A 292 7.85 45.15 6.15
N CYS A 293 7.94 44.11 6.98
CA CYS A 293 8.83 44.12 8.14
C CYS A 293 9.61 42.82 8.38
N GLY A 294 9.41 41.80 7.56
CA GLY A 294 10.11 40.52 7.64
C GLY A 294 9.72 39.63 8.82
N SER A 295 8.80 40.06 9.69
CA SER A 295 8.34 39.22 10.81
C SER A 295 7.53 38.02 10.30
N ILE A 296 7.68 36.88 11.00
CA ILE A 296 6.85 35.68 10.75
C ILE A 296 5.40 36.01 11.14
N MET A 297 4.49 35.83 10.19
CA MET A 297 3.07 36.14 10.35
C MET A 297 2.36 35.06 11.16
N VAL A 298 1.33 35.48 11.89
CA VAL A 298 0.49 34.58 12.70
C VAL A 298 -0.72 34.15 11.88
N ALA A 299 -0.89 32.85 11.71
CA ALA A 299 -2.03 32.25 11.03
C ALA A 299 -3.28 32.23 11.94
N LYS A 300 -4.43 32.57 11.36
CA LYS A 300 -5.76 32.43 11.98
C LYS A 300 -6.73 31.77 11.00
N SER A 301 -7.69 31.04 11.55
CA SER A 301 -8.79 30.46 10.76
C SER A 301 -9.68 31.54 10.16
N GLY A 302 -9.97 31.42 8.86
CA GLY A 302 -10.86 32.30 8.13
C GLY A 302 -11.82 31.54 7.21
N HIS A 303 -12.83 32.25 6.72
CA HIS A 303 -13.80 31.71 5.77
C HIS A 303 -13.35 31.94 4.32
N PRO A 304 -13.62 30.99 3.41
CA PRO A 304 -13.38 31.15 1.98
C PRO A 304 -14.29 32.24 1.40
N THR A 305 -13.77 32.96 0.41
CA THR A 305 -14.60 33.78 -0.48
C THR A 305 -15.39 32.89 -1.43
N GLU A 306 -16.44 33.44 -2.05
CA GLU A 306 -17.24 32.71 -3.04
C GLU A 306 -16.37 32.15 -4.18
N ALA A 307 -15.42 32.94 -4.69
CA ALA A 307 -14.50 32.50 -5.73
C ALA A 307 -13.57 31.37 -5.26
N GLU A 308 -13.02 31.47 -4.04
CA GLU A 308 -12.17 30.42 -3.46
C GLU A 308 -12.93 29.10 -3.28
N PHE A 309 -14.22 29.17 -2.92
CA PHE A 309 -15.08 28.00 -2.80
C PHE A 309 -15.45 27.40 -4.17
N VAL A 310 -15.96 28.21 -5.09
CA VAL A 310 -16.46 27.75 -6.40
C VAL A 310 -15.35 27.22 -7.29
N GLU A 311 -14.22 27.94 -7.40
CA GLU A 311 -13.12 27.53 -8.28
C GLU A 311 -12.24 26.44 -7.66
N GLY A 312 -12.08 26.47 -6.35
CA GLY A 312 -11.03 25.73 -5.66
C GLY A 312 -11.54 24.67 -4.69
N SER A 313 -12.84 24.60 -4.45
CA SER A 313 -13.45 23.77 -3.40
C SER A 313 -12.77 23.99 -2.04
N ALA A 314 -12.39 25.24 -1.74
CA ALA A 314 -11.83 25.62 -0.45
C ALA A 314 -12.97 25.76 0.56
N HIS A 315 -12.95 24.94 1.62
CA HIS A 315 -13.86 25.06 2.76
C HIS A 315 -13.25 25.84 3.93
N PHE A 316 -11.93 26.07 3.87
CA PHE A 316 -11.16 26.67 4.94
C PHE A 316 -10.01 27.51 4.37
N VAL A 317 -9.73 28.64 5.02
CA VAL A 317 -8.64 29.56 4.63
C VAL A 317 -7.81 29.92 5.85
N GLU A 318 -6.49 29.86 5.71
CA GLU A 318 -5.56 30.40 6.70
C GLU A 318 -5.30 31.88 6.38
N ILE A 319 -5.64 32.77 7.30
CA ILE A 319 -5.39 34.22 7.20
C ILE A 319 -4.16 34.55 8.05
N TYR A 320 -3.09 34.98 7.39
CA TYR A 320 -1.85 35.37 8.01
C TYR A 320 -1.85 36.86 8.28
N THR A 321 -1.60 37.22 9.54
CA THR A 321 -1.57 38.61 10.01
C THR A 321 -0.21 38.96 10.60
N CYS A 322 0.27 40.17 10.34
CA CYS A 322 1.54 40.64 10.86
C CYS A 322 1.45 40.90 12.38
N PRO A 323 2.35 40.33 13.21
CA PRO A 323 2.32 40.55 14.65
C PRO A 323 2.79 41.96 15.06
N THR A 324 3.59 42.64 14.22
CA THR A 324 4.18 43.94 14.56
C THR A 324 3.29 45.13 14.24
N SER A 325 2.35 44.98 13.29
CA SER A 325 1.40 46.02 12.94
C SER A 325 0.16 45.46 12.27
N SER A 326 -1.02 45.84 12.76
CA SER A 326 -2.31 45.50 12.17
C SER A 326 -2.62 46.26 10.87
N SER A 327 -1.82 47.29 10.53
CA SER A 327 -1.98 48.02 9.26
C SER A 327 -1.26 47.35 8.08
N HIS A 328 -0.39 46.36 8.34
CA HIS A 328 0.28 45.63 7.27
C HIS A 328 -0.70 44.68 6.55
N PRO A 329 -0.55 44.48 5.23
CA PRO A 329 -1.42 43.60 4.45
C PRO A 329 -1.47 42.18 5.01
N GLN A 330 -2.67 41.59 5.01
CA GLN A 330 -2.88 40.19 5.35
C GLN A 330 -2.60 39.31 4.13
N LYS A 331 -2.09 38.09 4.37
CA LYS A 331 -1.98 37.06 3.31
C LYS A 331 -3.05 35.99 3.54
N ARG A 332 -3.68 35.52 2.47
CA ARG A 332 -4.68 34.44 2.50
C ARG A 332 -4.08 33.19 1.87
N PHE A 333 -4.29 32.05 2.51
CA PHE A 333 -3.90 30.74 1.99
C PHE A 333 -5.11 29.80 2.04
N PRO A 334 -5.92 29.78 0.96
CA PRO A 334 -7.05 28.87 0.86
C PRO A 334 -6.59 27.42 0.71
N ARG A 335 -7.18 26.50 1.47
CA ARG A 335 -6.89 25.07 1.37
C ARG A 335 -7.76 24.45 0.29
N PHE A 336 -7.24 24.45 -0.94
CA PHE A 336 -7.96 23.98 -2.13
C PHE A 336 -8.01 22.45 -2.20
N ASN A 337 -9.17 21.91 -2.60
CA ASN A 337 -9.36 20.47 -2.86
C ASN A 337 -9.61 20.19 -4.35
N ASN A 338 -9.92 21.21 -5.16
CA ASN A 338 -10.12 21.04 -6.59
C ASN A 338 -8.76 20.76 -7.29
N PRO A 339 -8.59 19.60 -7.93
CA PRO A 339 -7.32 19.19 -8.53
C PRO A 339 -6.87 20.12 -9.68
N ALA A 340 -7.79 20.67 -10.45
CA ALA A 340 -7.48 21.60 -11.53
C ALA A 340 -6.94 22.93 -10.98
N LYS A 341 -7.45 23.39 -9.83
CA LYS A 341 -6.90 24.57 -9.14
C LYS A 341 -5.50 24.30 -8.60
N LEU A 342 -5.24 23.10 -8.07
CA LEU A 342 -3.92 22.72 -7.58
C LEU A 342 -2.85 22.70 -8.68
N LEU A 343 -3.21 22.31 -9.91
CA LEU A 343 -2.31 22.42 -11.07
C LEU A 343 -1.93 23.87 -11.42
N GLN A 344 -2.78 24.84 -11.06
CA GLN A 344 -2.53 26.26 -11.28
C GLN A 344 -1.68 26.85 -10.16
N THR A 345 -2.04 26.59 -8.90
CA THR A 345 -1.34 27.16 -7.74
C THR A 345 0.04 26.56 -7.54
N LYS A 346 0.17 25.24 -7.78
CA LYS A 346 1.43 24.50 -7.65
C LYS A 346 2.12 24.67 -6.28
N GLU A 347 1.31 24.90 -5.26
CA GLU A 347 1.80 25.07 -3.89
C GLU A 347 0.80 24.53 -2.87
N GLY A 348 1.31 24.16 -1.70
CA GLY A 348 0.50 23.80 -0.54
C GLY A 348 1.25 22.96 0.49
N ARG A 349 0.50 22.20 1.29
CA ARG A 349 1.04 21.26 2.28
C ARG A 349 0.68 19.82 1.89
N CYS A 350 0.86 18.86 2.78
CA CYS A 350 0.70 17.44 2.46
C CYS A 350 -0.64 17.07 1.77
N GLY A 351 -1.75 17.73 2.14
CA GLY A 351 -3.04 17.53 1.49
C GLY A 351 -3.02 17.93 0.01
N GLU A 352 -2.60 19.17 -0.29
CA GLU A 352 -2.50 19.68 -1.67
C GLU A 352 -1.46 18.92 -2.49
N TRP A 353 -0.31 18.59 -1.88
CA TRP A 353 0.76 17.81 -2.50
C TRP A 353 0.26 16.42 -2.92
N ALA A 354 -0.30 15.66 -1.97
CA ALA A 354 -0.81 14.32 -2.25
C ALA A 354 -1.99 14.34 -3.22
N GLY A 355 -2.92 15.31 -3.07
CA GLY A 355 -4.07 15.45 -3.96
C GLY A 355 -3.67 15.74 -5.40
N CYS A 356 -2.78 16.71 -5.63
CA CYS A 356 -2.31 17.05 -6.97
C CYS A 356 -1.48 15.92 -7.60
N PHE A 357 -0.61 15.27 -6.82
CA PHE A 357 0.20 14.16 -7.32
C PHE A 357 -0.66 12.93 -7.66
N CYS A 358 -1.62 12.56 -6.79
CA CYS A 358 -2.59 11.49 -7.04
C CYS A 358 -3.37 11.74 -8.33
N PHE A 359 -3.84 12.98 -8.53
CA PHE A 359 -4.53 13.37 -9.73
C PHE A 359 -3.66 13.27 -11.00
N ILE A 360 -2.39 13.67 -10.93
CA ILE A 360 -1.42 13.49 -12.02
C ILE A 360 -1.29 11.99 -12.37
N LEU A 361 -1.04 11.14 -11.37
CA LEU A 361 -0.92 9.68 -11.58
C LEU A 361 -2.16 9.10 -12.28
N ALA A 362 -3.36 9.49 -11.83
CA ALA A 362 -4.62 9.02 -12.41
C ALA A 362 -4.86 9.51 -13.86
N SER A 363 -4.19 10.58 -14.29
CA SER A 363 -4.41 11.25 -15.58
C SER A 363 -3.52 10.74 -16.71
N LEU A 364 -2.35 10.16 -16.40
CA LEU A 364 -1.35 9.79 -17.39
C LEU A 364 -1.76 8.53 -18.21
N ARG A 365 -1.50 8.57 -19.51
CA ARG A 365 -1.82 7.49 -20.48
C ARG A 365 -0.59 7.10 -21.28
N LYS A 366 -0.49 5.81 -21.64
CA LYS A 366 0.52 5.29 -22.57
C LYS A 366 0.15 5.68 -24.01
N ALA A 367 1.14 5.80 -24.88
CA ALA A 367 0.89 5.94 -26.31
C ALA A 367 0.34 4.61 -26.88
N ASN A 368 -0.59 4.70 -27.84
CA ASN A 368 -1.06 3.52 -28.57
C ASN A 368 0.06 2.98 -29.48
N GLY A 369 0.10 1.65 -29.68
CA GLY A 369 1.15 0.93 -30.42
C GLY A 369 1.38 1.38 -31.87
N ASP A 370 0.54 2.25 -32.42
CA ASP A 370 0.62 2.74 -33.80
C ASP A 370 1.60 3.91 -33.99
N GLY A 371 2.30 4.36 -32.93
CA GLY A 371 3.31 5.41 -33.03
C GLY A 371 2.76 6.81 -33.37
N LYS A 372 1.44 6.98 -33.47
CA LYS A 372 0.80 8.30 -33.45
C LYS A 372 0.96 8.89 -32.06
N LYS A 373 1.56 10.08 -31.99
CA LYS A 373 1.59 10.88 -30.77
C LYS A 373 0.15 11.09 -30.31
N ALA A 374 -0.12 10.92 -29.03
CA ALA A 374 -1.23 11.62 -28.41
C ALA A 374 -0.84 13.10 -28.49
N ASP A 375 -1.30 13.82 -29.50
CA ASP A 375 -1.13 15.26 -29.53
C ASP A 375 -1.81 15.81 -28.28
N ALA A 376 -1.22 16.82 -27.65
CA ALA A 376 -1.77 17.41 -26.42
C ALA A 376 -3.19 17.97 -26.62
N ASP A 377 -3.61 18.17 -27.88
CA ASP A 377 -4.94 18.64 -28.29
C ASP A 377 -5.85 17.53 -28.83
N ASP A 378 -5.42 16.26 -28.79
CA ASP A 378 -6.27 15.12 -29.10
C ASP A 378 -7.07 14.76 -27.82
N ASP A 379 -8.34 15.18 -27.77
CA ASP A 379 -9.31 14.85 -26.72
C ASP A 379 -9.50 13.33 -26.54
N ASP A 380 -8.98 12.53 -27.48
CA ASP A 380 -9.23 11.12 -27.67
C ASP A 380 -8.02 10.23 -27.29
N ALA A 381 -7.26 10.59 -26.24
CA ALA A 381 -6.15 9.79 -25.71
C ALA A 381 -6.63 8.43 -25.13
N LYS A 382 -6.94 7.48 -26.04
CA LYS A 382 -7.50 6.13 -25.81
C LYS A 382 -6.49 5.09 -25.32
N GLY A 383 -5.25 5.49 -25.02
CA GLY A 383 -4.23 4.56 -24.55
C GLY A 383 -4.51 4.04 -23.14
N PRO A 384 -3.98 2.85 -22.79
CA PRO A 384 -4.13 2.33 -21.44
C PRO A 384 -3.45 3.26 -20.42
N PRO A 385 -3.93 3.30 -19.16
CA PRO A 385 -3.30 4.09 -18.13
C PRO A 385 -1.86 3.65 -17.87
N TRP A 386 -0.99 4.61 -17.52
CA TRP A 386 0.33 4.28 -16.99
C TRP A 386 0.22 3.56 -15.64
N PHE A 387 -0.74 4.00 -14.83
CA PHE A 387 -1.03 3.48 -13.50
C PHE A 387 -2.49 3.01 -13.47
N PRO A 388 -2.77 1.69 -13.58
CA PRO A 388 -4.13 1.18 -13.71
C PRO A 388 -4.96 1.29 -12.43
N GLY A 389 -4.31 1.49 -11.28
CA GLY A 389 -4.96 1.77 -10.01
C GLY A 389 -4.19 2.85 -9.26
N VAL A 390 -4.90 3.88 -8.80
CA VAL A 390 -4.35 4.99 -8.02
C VAL A 390 -5.29 5.28 -6.86
N ARG A 391 -4.75 5.50 -5.67
CA ARG A 391 -5.49 5.83 -4.45
C ARG A 391 -4.92 7.07 -3.79
N LEU A 392 -5.79 7.93 -3.27
CA LEU A 392 -5.43 8.93 -2.27
C LEU A 392 -5.60 8.31 -0.89
N VAL A 393 -4.59 8.36 -0.03
CA VAL A 393 -4.65 7.78 1.32
C VAL A 393 -4.71 8.88 2.37
N LEU A 394 -5.76 8.86 3.18
CA LEU A 394 -5.96 9.74 4.32
C LEU A 394 -5.55 9.01 5.60
N ASP A 395 -4.55 9.53 6.31
CA ASP A 395 -4.33 9.25 7.72
C ASP A 395 -5.07 10.30 8.55
N ILE A 396 -6.01 9.87 9.39
CA ILE A 396 -6.81 10.81 10.18
C ILE A 396 -5.98 11.60 11.20
N SER A 397 -4.75 11.17 11.49
CA SER A 397 -3.78 11.88 12.33
C SER A 397 -2.99 12.95 11.57
N ASP A 398 -3.67 13.61 10.62
CA ASP A 398 -3.21 14.77 9.86
C ASP A 398 -2.01 14.48 8.94
N HIS A 399 -2.20 13.51 8.03
CA HIS A 399 -1.29 13.28 6.90
C HIS A 399 -2.04 12.68 5.72
N VAL A 400 -1.58 12.95 4.49
CA VAL A 400 -2.16 12.43 3.26
C VAL A 400 -1.03 12.04 2.31
N PHE A 401 -1.18 10.93 1.61
CA PHE A 401 -0.22 10.40 0.64
C PHE A 401 -0.96 9.57 -0.44
N CYS A 402 -0.25 8.83 -1.29
CA CYS A 402 -0.83 8.06 -2.39
C CYS A 402 -0.53 6.55 -2.26
N GLU A 403 -1.36 5.73 -2.89
CA GLU A 403 -0.99 4.36 -3.26
C GLU A 403 -1.17 4.15 -4.77
N VAL A 404 -0.32 3.32 -5.37
CA VAL A 404 -0.37 3.02 -6.79
C VAL A 404 -0.22 1.53 -7.04
N TRP A 405 -1.02 0.98 -7.96
CA TRP A 405 -0.94 -0.41 -8.35
C TRP A 405 0.18 -0.60 -9.38
N LEU A 406 1.19 -1.41 -9.04
CA LEU A 406 2.32 -1.73 -9.92
C LEU A 406 2.43 -3.23 -10.16
N THR A 407 2.90 -3.58 -11.35
CA THR A 407 3.08 -4.97 -11.81
C THR A 407 4.53 -5.29 -12.23
N ASP A 408 5.41 -4.30 -12.25
CA ASP A 408 6.77 -4.36 -12.80
C ASP A 408 7.88 -4.32 -11.73
N LEU A 409 7.60 -4.82 -10.52
CA LEU A 409 8.54 -4.79 -9.40
C LEU A 409 9.49 -6.01 -9.40
N GLU A 410 10.77 -5.79 -9.03
CA GLU A 410 11.84 -6.80 -9.06
C GLU A 410 11.73 -7.86 -7.95
N ASP A 411 11.20 -7.49 -6.78
CA ASP A 411 10.92 -8.35 -5.62
C ASP A 411 9.83 -9.41 -5.90
N LEU A 412 8.98 -9.17 -6.91
CA LEU A 412 7.99 -10.15 -7.38
C LEU A 412 8.63 -11.38 -8.03
N ALA A 413 9.94 -11.40 -8.31
CA ALA A 413 10.60 -12.55 -8.93
C ALA A 413 10.78 -13.76 -7.98
N GLN A 414 10.85 -13.55 -6.66
CA GLN A 414 11.07 -14.62 -5.67
C GLN A 414 9.78 -15.17 -5.05
N GLU A 415 8.69 -14.40 -5.04
CA GLU A 415 7.36 -14.84 -4.55
C GLU A 415 6.43 -15.36 -5.67
N ARG A 416 6.94 -15.41 -6.91
CA ARG A 416 6.23 -15.64 -8.19
C ARG A 416 5.56 -17.01 -8.40
N ALA A 417 5.47 -17.86 -7.38
CA ALA A 417 5.05 -19.26 -7.55
C ALA A 417 3.58 -19.57 -7.18
N ALA A 418 2.76 -18.61 -6.70
CA ALA A 418 1.49 -19.01 -6.06
C ALA A 418 0.17 -18.36 -6.53
N LEU A 419 0.08 -17.17 -7.13
CA LEU A 419 -1.24 -16.53 -7.37
C LEU A 419 -1.31 -15.69 -8.66
N SER A 420 -2.49 -15.67 -9.29
CA SER A 420 -2.73 -15.39 -10.71
C SER A 420 -3.13 -13.95 -11.08
N ASN A 421 -2.70 -12.92 -10.35
CA ASN A 421 -2.82 -11.51 -10.75
C ASN A 421 -1.55 -10.73 -10.31
N GLU A 422 -0.76 -10.27 -11.28
CA GLU A 422 0.66 -9.95 -11.13
C GLU A 422 0.97 -8.51 -10.63
N GLY A 423 0.35 -8.04 -9.54
CA GLY A 423 0.66 -6.72 -8.97
C GLY A 423 0.32 -6.53 -7.48
N ARG A 424 0.70 -5.39 -6.92
CA ARG A 424 0.31 -4.96 -5.56
C ARG A 424 0.20 -3.44 -5.42
N TRP A 425 -0.52 -2.98 -4.39
CA TRP A 425 -0.57 -1.58 -4.00
C TRP A 425 0.75 -1.14 -3.35
N ILE A 426 1.34 -0.06 -3.86
CA ILE A 426 2.60 0.51 -3.42
C ILE A 426 2.35 1.87 -2.78
N HIS A 427 2.85 2.04 -1.55
CA HIS A 427 2.87 3.31 -0.85
C HIS A 427 3.73 4.35 -1.61
N VAL A 428 3.23 5.56 -1.79
CA VAL A 428 3.96 6.68 -2.39
C VAL A 428 3.69 7.97 -1.64
N ASP A 429 4.74 8.60 -1.11
CA ASP A 429 4.64 9.88 -0.42
C ASP A 429 5.36 10.98 -1.22
N PRO A 430 4.62 11.85 -1.95
CA PRO A 430 5.22 12.93 -2.74
C PRO A 430 5.85 14.03 -1.88
N CYS A 431 5.37 14.21 -0.64
CA CYS A 431 5.95 15.20 0.26
C CYS A 431 7.36 14.80 0.68
N GLU A 432 7.60 13.50 0.80
CA GLU A 432 8.84 12.94 1.33
C GLU A 432 9.75 12.35 0.26
N GLY A 433 9.23 12.15 -0.96
CA GLY A 433 9.94 11.49 -2.05
C GLY A 433 10.15 9.99 -1.78
N LEU A 434 9.18 9.35 -1.11
CA LEU A 434 9.26 7.95 -0.71
C LEU A 434 8.39 7.06 -1.59
N VAL A 435 8.91 5.87 -1.91
CA VAL A 435 8.18 4.80 -2.60
C VAL A 435 8.39 3.52 -1.80
N ASP A 436 7.29 2.83 -1.50
CA ASP A 436 7.24 1.52 -0.83
C ASP A 436 7.86 1.47 0.59
N VAL A 437 7.76 2.58 1.34
CA VAL A 437 8.18 2.68 2.74
C VAL A 437 6.99 2.91 3.69
N PRO A 438 6.00 2.01 3.75
CA PRO A 438 4.75 2.26 4.49
C PRO A 438 4.97 2.44 6.01
N LEU A 439 5.98 1.78 6.59
CA LEU A 439 6.24 1.89 8.03
C LEU A 439 6.95 3.17 8.46
N VAL A 440 7.26 4.10 7.54
CA VAL A 440 7.92 5.38 7.86
C VAL A 440 7.13 6.20 8.89
N TYR A 441 5.80 6.12 8.87
CA TYR A 441 4.95 6.92 9.75
C TYR A 441 4.94 6.41 11.19
N GLU A 442 4.74 5.10 11.39
CA GLU A 442 4.75 4.50 12.73
C GLU A 442 6.17 4.36 13.28
N GLN A 443 7.11 3.88 12.46
CA GLN A 443 8.45 3.52 12.92
C GLN A 443 9.44 4.66 12.82
N GLY A 444 9.37 5.47 11.77
CA GLY A 444 10.21 6.65 11.59
C GLY A 444 9.69 7.83 12.39
N TRP A 445 8.45 8.24 12.15
CA TRP A 445 7.86 9.44 12.76
C TRP A 445 7.22 9.18 14.13
N LYS A 446 7.15 7.92 14.57
CA LYS A 446 6.56 7.52 15.85
C LYS A 446 5.08 7.95 15.99
N LYS A 447 4.35 8.01 14.88
CA LYS A 447 2.92 8.36 14.90
C LYS A 447 2.10 7.27 15.57
N ASN A 448 1.13 7.71 16.39
CA ASN A 448 0.14 6.83 17.00
C ASN A 448 -1.06 6.62 16.06
N LEU A 449 -0.91 5.71 15.11
CA LEU A 449 -1.91 5.47 14.05
C LEU A 449 -3.23 4.90 14.60
N SER A 450 -4.35 5.24 13.96
CA SER A 450 -5.69 4.74 14.32
C SER A 450 -6.52 4.34 13.10
N TYR A 451 -6.81 5.29 12.21
CA TYR A 451 -7.54 5.05 10.98
C TYR A 451 -6.78 5.60 9.78
N MET A 452 -6.66 4.79 8.73
CA MET A 452 -6.13 5.20 7.43
C MET A 452 -7.03 4.64 6.33
N PHE A 453 -7.52 5.51 5.46
CA PHE A 453 -8.46 5.13 4.40
C PHE A 453 -7.89 5.50 3.04
N ALA A 454 -7.89 4.53 2.13
CA ALA A 454 -7.48 4.72 0.75
C ALA A 454 -8.71 4.85 -0.15
N PHE A 455 -8.77 5.96 -0.90
CA PHE A 455 -9.85 6.29 -1.82
C PHE A 455 -9.38 6.00 -3.24
N THR A 456 -9.96 5.01 -3.89
CA THR A 456 -9.57 4.59 -5.24
C THR A 456 -10.17 5.52 -6.28
N VAL A 457 -9.34 6.05 -7.17
CA VAL A 457 -9.80 6.89 -8.28
C VAL A 457 -10.48 5.99 -9.32
N PRO A 458 -11.78 6.19 -9.64
CA PRO A 458 -12.45 5.38 -10.65
C PRO A 458 -11.99 5.74 -12.07
N PRO A 459 -12.31 4.90 -13.07
CA PRO A 459 -12.11 5.25 -14.47
C PRO A 459 -12.78 6.58 -14.83
N PRO A 460 -12.20 7.36 -15.76
CA PRO A 460 -12.75 8.66 -16.11
C PRO A 460 -14.12 8.54 -16.78
N THR A 461 -15.07 9.38 -16.37
CA THR A 461 -16.40 9.46 -16.98
C THR A 461 -16.96 10.88 -16.87
N GLU A 462 -17.77 11.27 -17.85
CA GLU A 462 -18.47 12.56 -17.85
C GLU A 462 -19.61 12.59 -16.81
N ASP A 463 -20.13 11.43 -16.43
CA ASP A 463 -21.20 11.31 -15.44
C ASP A 463 -20.66 11.54 -14.01
N ALA A 464 -21.04 12.67 -13.42
CA ALA A 464 -20.59 13.06 -12.09
C ALA A 464 -21.06 12.10 -10.98
N LEU A 465 -22.22 11.47 -11.13
CA LEU A 465 -22.73 10.51 -10.15
C LEU A 465 -21.92 9.21 -10.20
N LEU A 466 -21.66 8.68 -11.40
CA LEU A 466 -20.82 7.49 -11.57
C LEU A 466 -19.38 7.73 -11.11
N ARG A 467 -18.83 8.94 -11.29
CA ARG A 467 -17.53 9.31 -10.71
C ARG A 467 -17.55 9.22 -9.18
N TYR A 468 -18.62 9.68 -8.53
CA TYR A 468 -18.74 9.67 -7.09
C TYR A 468 -18.98 8.26 -6.53
N GLU A 469 -19.97 7.54 -7.07
CA GLU A 469 -20.30 6.17 -6.66
C GLU A 469 -19.15 5.20 -6.95
N GLY A 470 -18.38 5.46 -8.01
CA GLY A 470 -17.16 4.72 -8.35
C GLY A 470 -15.97 4.93 -7.41
N VAL A 471 -15.97 5.92 -6.51
CA VAL A 471 -14.87 6.05 -5.53
C VAL A 471 -15.03 5.00 -4.43
N ASP A 472 -14.29 3.89 -4.60
CA ASP A 472 -14.18 2.84 -3.59
C ASP A 472 -13.26 3.24 -2.43
N VAL A 473 -13.48 2.69 -1.24
CA VAL A 473 -12.74 3.03 -0.02
C VAL A 473 -12.27 1.78 0.72
N ALA A 474 -10.97 1.70 0.99
CA ALA A 474 -10.35 0.62 1.75
C ALA A 474 -9.75 1.12 3.07
N ASP A 475 -9.95 0.38 4.18
CA ASP A 475 -9.24 0.60 5.44
C ASP A 475 -7.85 -0.05 5.38
N VAL A 476 -6.83 0.78 5.20
CA VAL A 476 -5.47 0.35 4.87
C VAL A 476 -4.49 0.45 6.03
N VAL A 477 -4.92 0.89 7.22
CA VAL A 477 -4.02 1.15 8.37
C VAL A 477 -3.11 -0.02 8.71
N TRP A 478 -3.57 -1.24 8.45
CA TRP A 478 -2.86 -2.49 8.70
C TRP A 478 -1.59 -2.66 7.86
N LYS A 479 -1.49 -2.01 6.70
CA LYS A 479 -0.25 -1.94 5.90
C LYS A 479 0.80 -1.01 6.50
N TYR A 480 0.38 -0.10 7.40
CA TYR A 480 1.18 0.99 7.95
C TYR A 480 1.50 0.83 9.44
N SER A 481 1.11 -0.29 10.06
CA SER A 481 1.30 -0.51 11.50
C SER A 481 1.82 -1.91 11.80
N THR A 482 2.77 -2.02 12.71
CA THR A 482 3.28 -3.29 13.26
C THR A 482 2.52 -3.72 14.52
N ASP A 483 1.88 -2.77 15.23
CA ASP A 483 1.14 -3.03 16.47
C ASP A 483 -0.38 -2.87 16.27
N PHE A 484 -0.97 -3.91 15.69
CA PHE A 484 -2.42 -3.98 15.45
C PHE A 484 -3.23 -3.82 16.75
N LYS A 485 -2.74 -4.33 17.88
CA LYS A 485 -3.45 -4.24 19.16
C LYS A 485 -3.53 -2.80 19.64
N ALA A 486 -2.45 -2.04 19.51
CA ALA A 486 -2.44 -0.62 19.86
C ALA A 486 -3.33 0.21 18.93
N VAL A 487 -3.34 -0.09 17.62
CA VAL A 487 -4.28 0.53 16.67
C VAL A 487 -5.73 0.28 17.09
N CYS A 488 -6.12 -0.98 17.34
CA CYS A 488 -7.47 -1.31 17.81
C CYS A 488 -7.90 -0.55 19.07
N ARG A 489 -6.99 -0.35 20.04
CA ARG A 489 -7.31 0.41 21.27
C ARG A 489 -7.60 1.89 21.01
N ARG A 490 -7.03 2.47 19.94
CA ARG A 490 -7.21 3.87 19.57
C ARG A 490 -8.44 4.10 18.68
N ARG A 491 -8.95 3.05 18.03
CA ARG A 491 -10.11 3.11 17.14
C ARG A 491 -11.43 3.17 17.92
N LYS A 492 -11.85 4.39 18.25
CA LYS A 492 -13.06 4.66 19.06
C LYS A 492 -14.12 5.52 18.37
N SER A 493 -13.82 6.06 17.18
CA SER A 493 -14.68 7.04 16.49
C SER A 493 -15.94 6.41 15.88
N VAL A 494 -15.89 5.12 15.57
CA VAL A 494 -16.99 4.32 15.00
C VAL A 494 -16.79 2.87 15.42
N SER A 495 -17.88 2.12 15.60
CA SER A 495 -17.76 0.68 15.85
C SER A 495 -17.26 -0.04 14.59
N GLU A 496 -16.36 -1.02 14.75
CA GLU A 496 -15.81 -1.78 13.62
C GLU A 496 -16.90 -2.44 12.77
N ASN A 497 -18.01 -2.87 13.38
CA ASN A 497 -19.15 -3.42 12.65
C ASN A 497 -19.85 -2.36 11.77
N ARG A 498 -20.06 -1.14 12.30
CA ARG A 498 -20.69 -0.06 11.52
C ARG A 498 -19.76 0.40 10.39
N LEU A 499 -18.47 0.50 10.65
CA LEU A 499 -17.46 0.85 9.64
C LEU A 499 -17.38 -0.22 8.54
N ALA A 500 -17.27 -1.51 8.89
CA ALA A 500 -17.21 -2.59 7.91
C ALA A 500 -18.47 -2.62 7.02
N ARG A 501 -19.66 -2.37 7.58
CA ARG A 501 -20.91 -2.29 6.79
C ARG A 501 -20.95 -1.07 5.88
N TYR A 502 -20.43 0.07 6.34
CA TYR A 502 -20.29 1.25 5.51
C TYR A 502 -19.34 1.02 4.34
N LEU A 503 -18.14 0.48 4.59
CA LEU A 503 -17.19 0.16 3.53
C LEU A 503 -17.74 -0.87 2.54
N ALA A 504 -18.44 -1.90 3.03
CA ALA A 504 -19.10 -2.88 2.15
C ALA A 504 -20.20 -2.24 1.28
N GLN A 505 -20.92 -1.25 1.80
CA GLN A 505 -21.89 -0.49 0.99
C GLN A 505 -21.18 0.32 -0.10
N VAL A 506 -20.09 1.01 0.23
CA VAL A 506 -19.30 1.79 -0.74
C VAL A 506 -18.69 0.88 -1.81
N HIS A 507 -18.21 -0.31 -1.44
CA HIS A 507 -17.69 -1.29 -2.39
C HIS A 507 -18.76 -1.79 -3.37
N ASP A 508 -19.99 -2.01 -2.89
CA ASP A 508 -21.14 -2.40 -3.74
C ASP A 508 -21.56 -1.26 -4.68
N GLU A 509 -21.55 0.00 -4.21
CA GLU A 509 -21.76 1.19 -5.04
C GLU A 509 -20.70 1.26 -6.16
N ALA A 510 -19.42 1.09 -5.83
CA ALA A 510 -18.33 1.14 -6.79
C ALA A 510 -18.38 0.00 -7.81
N ALA A 511 -18.71 -1.23 -7.36
CA ALA A 511 -18.85 -2.39 -8.23
C ALA A 511 -20.01 -2.22 -9.25
N GLN A 512 -21.05 -1.48 -8.90
CA GLN A 512 -22.16 -1.16 -9.81
C GLN A 512 -21.84 0.00 -10.76
N ALA A 513 -21.08 0.99 -10.30
CA ALA A 513 -20.73 2.18 -11.07
C ALA A 513 -19.61 1.96 -12.09
N ILE A 514 -18.67 1.04 -11.80
CA ILE A 514 -17.47 0.83 -12.62
C ILE A 514 -17.66 -0.32 -13.63
N PRO A 515 -17.49 -0.06 -14.94
CA PRO A 515 -17.46 -1.12 -15.94
C PRO A 515 -16.30 -2.09 -15.73
N ASP A 516 -16.55 -3.39 -15.90
CA ASP A 516 -15.53 -4.45 -15.79
C ASP A 516 -14.80 -4.48 -14.43
N TYR A 517 -15.52 -4.15 -13.35
CA TYR A 517 -14.98 -4.10 -11.98
C TYR A 517 -14.26 -5.39 -11.56
N GLU A 518 -14.72 -6.55 -12.02
CA GLU A 518 -14.13 -7.86 -11.66
C GLU A 518 -12.66 -8.00 -12.10
N ASN A 519 -12.28 -7.37 -13.22
CA ASN A 519 -10.93 -7.41 -13.79
C ASN A 519 -10.09 -6.18 -13.42
N ALA A 520 -10.66 -5.21 -12.71
CA ALA A 520 -9.93 -4.03 -12.27
C ALA A 520 -8.88 -4.39 -11.19
N PRO A 521 -7.78 -3.63 -11.06
CA PRO A 521 -6.79 -3.83 -9.98
C PRO A 521 -7.34 -3.53 -8.58
N PHE A 522 -8.58 -3.05 -8.48
CA PHE A 522 -9.33 -2.83 -7.24
C PHE A 522 -10.58 -3.73 -7.16
N GLY A 523 -10.73 -4.69 -8.08
CA GLY A 523 -11.81 -5.66 -8.06
C GLY A 523 -11.76 -6.60 -6.86
N LEU A 524 -12.81 -7.41 -6.71
CA LEU A 524 -12.96 -8.34 -5.58
C LEU A 524 -11.77 -9.31 -5.41
N PRO A 525 -11.21 -9.95 -6.45
CA PRO A 525 -10.09 -10.88 -6.28
C PRO A 525 -8.87 -10.21 -5.65
N THR A 526 -8.54 -9.00 -6.12
CA THR A 526 -7.41 -8.22 -5.63
C THR A 526 -7.66 -7.69 -4.21
N THR A 527 -8.88 -7.26 -3.91
CA THR A 527 -9.27 -6.83 -2.56
C THR A 527 -9.11 -7.97 -1.55
N VAL A 528 -9.49 -9.20 -1.91
CA VAL A 528 -9.28 -10.38 -1.06
C VAL A 528 -7.79 -10.65 -0.83
N GLN A 529 -6.95 -10.51 -1.85
CA GLN A 529 -5.50 -10.63 -1.72
C GLN A 529 -4.92 -9.55 -0.80
N GLU A 530 -5.35 -8.31 -0.95
CA GLU A 530 -4.93 -7.19 -0.10
C GLU A 530 -5.32 -7.44 1.37
N LEU A 531 -6.54 -7.91 1.63
CA LEU A 531 -6.99 -8.30 2.97
C LEU A 531 -6.10 -9.39 3.56
N ALA A 532 -5.71 -10.41 2.78
CA ALA A 532 -4.83 -11.48 3.25
C ALA A 532 -3.46 -10.94 3.67
N VAL A 533 -2.89 -9.99 2.91
CA VAL A 533 -1.63 -9.31 3.27
C VAL A 533 -1.81 -8.53 4.58
N MET A 534 -2.92 -7.81 4.72
CA MET A 534 -3.25 -7.00 5.91
C MET A 534 -3.56 -7.83 7.17
N MET A 535 -3.69 -9.15 7.07
CA MET A 535 -3.84 -10.02 8.24
C MET A 535 -2.52 -10.25 8.99
N VAL A 536 -1.38 -9.94 8.37
CA VAL A 536 -0.05 -10.12 8.95
C VAL A 536 0.61 -8.76 9.13
N PRO A 537 1.09 -8.41 10.34
CA PRO A 537 1.80 -7.17 10.54
C PRO A 537 3.04 -7.06 9.60
N PRO A 538 3.19 -5.94 8.86
CA PRO A 538 4.36 -5.67 8.02
C PRO A 538 5.64 -5.59 8.85
N ARG A 539 6.80 -5.71 8.18
CA ARG A 539 8.11 -5.72 8.84
C ARG A 539 8.87 -4.41 8.57
N PRO A 540 9.47 -3.78 9.60
CA PRO A 540 10.22 -2.55 9.42
C PRO A 540 11.52 -2.79 8.64
N SER A 541 11.84 -1.87 7.74
CA SER A 541 13.15 -1.75 7.08
C SER A 541 13.94 -0.59 7.68
N LEU A 542 15.25 -0.49 7.41
CA LEU A 542 16.02 0.70 7.80
C LEU A 542 15.43 1.98 7.20
N GLU A 543 14.93 1.91 5.97
CA GLU A 543 14.26 3.03 5.30
C GLU A 543 13.00 3.47 6.05
N SER A 544 12.35 2.55 6.76
CA SER A 544 11.18 2.83 7.60
C SER A 544 11.51 3.63 8.87
N LEU A 545 12.79 3.78 9.22
CA LEU A 545 13.23 4.54 10.40
C LEU A 545 13.54 6.01 10.11
N GLN A 546 13.36 6.44 8.86
CA GLN A 546 13.62 7.81 8.42
C GLN A 546 12.68 8.82 9.12
N GLY A 547 13.25 9.96 9.51
CA GLY A 547 12.50 11.11 9.99
C GLY A 547 11.83 11.89 8.86
N ARG A 548 10.89 12.74 9.24
CA ARG A 548 10.18 13.63 8.33
C ARG A 548 11.11 14.71 7.77
N LYS A 549 11.02 14.93 6.46
CA LYS A 549 11.76 15.98 5.74
C LYS A 549 10.88 17.22 5.52
N SER A 550 9.56 17.07 5.33
CA SER A 550 8.63 18.19 5.12
C SER A 550 8.24 18.94 6.41
N GLY A 551 7.87 20.22 6.28
CA GLY A 551 7.48 21.09 7.39
C GLY A 551 8.65 21.79 8.10
N SER A 552 8.33 22.84 8.87
CA SER A 552 9.36 23.63 9.58
C SER A 552 10.07 22.79 10.65
N GLU A 553 11.33 23.10 10.92
CA GLU A 553 12.12 22.36 11.91
C GLU A 553 11.51 22.43 13.32
N SER A 554 11.00 23.59 13.72
CA SER A 554 10.30 23.79 14.99
C SER A 554 9.05 22.90 15.11
N TRP A 555 8.30 22.75 14.02
CA TRP A 555 7.11 21.89 13.96
C TRP A 555 7.48 20.40 14.00
N ARG A 556 8.55 19.98 13.33
CA ARG A 556 9.06 18.60 13.44
C ARG A 556 9.61 18.29 14.85
N ARG A 557 10.25 19.27 15.53
CA ARG A 557 10.73 19.16 16.93
C ARG A 557 9.61 18.98 17.93
N SER A 558 8.51 19.69 17.77
CA SER A 558 7.37 19.53 18.68
C SER A 558 6.69 18.17 18.56
N ARG A 559 6.85 17.48 17.43
CA ARG A 559 6.23 16.16 17.16
C ARG A 559 7.19 14.96 17.24
N LEU A 560 8.47 15.19 17.51
CA LEU A 560 9.52 14.15 17.61
C LEU A 560 9.72 13.33 16.32
N GLU A 561 9.42 13.91 15.15
CA GLU A 561 9.41 13.20 13.85
C GLU A 561 10.81 13.13 13.19
N PHE A 562 11.91 13.07 13.95
CA PHE A 562 13.30 13.09 13.40
C PHE A 562 13.85 11.73 12.97
N GLY A 563 13.08 10.65 13.17
CA GLY A 563 13.56 9.29 12.91
C GLY A 563 14.55 8.82 13.98
N ILE A 564 15.07 7.60 13.80
CA ILE A 564 16.23 7.13 14.58
C ILE A 564 17.46 7.65 13.84
N ALA A 565 18.17 8.61 14.44
CA ALA A 565 19.43 9.08 13.89
C ALA A 565 20.37 7.86 13.72
N PRO A 566 20.99 7.67 12.54
CA PRO A 566 22.04 6.67 12.41
C PRO A 566 23.10 6.92 13.48
N LEU A 567 23.65 5.86 14.08
CA LEU A 567 24.72 6.00 15.08
C LEU A 567 25.78 6.97 14.54
N PRO A 568 26.26 7.92 15.37
CA PRO A 568 27.18 8.95 14.92
C PRO A 568 28.41 8.31 14.28
N TRP A 569 28.89 8.90 13.19
CA TRP A 569 30.13 8.48 12.57
C TRP A 569 31.29 8.75 13.52
N GLU A 570 32.14 7.74 13.70
CA GLU A 570 33.46 7.82 14.28
C GLU A 570 34.48 7.87 13.13
N GLY A 571 35.63 8.52 13.33
CA GLY A 571 36.73 8.39 12.38
C GLY A 571 37.61 9.61 12.19
N SER A 572 38.75 9.38 11.53
CA SER A 572 39.81 10.37 11.31
C SER A 572 39.66 11.16 10.01
N GLY A 573 38.66 10.86 9.17
CA GLY A 573 38.51 11.50 7.85
C GLY A 573 39.64 11.16 6.89
N PHE A 574 40.27 9.98 7.04
CA PHE A 574 41.46 9.62 6.26
C PHE A 574 41.09 9.29 4.81
N VAL A 575 41.56 10.12 3.88
CA VAL A 575 41.45 9.89 2.44
C VAL A 575 42.75 9.30 1.91
N ILE A 576 42.65 8.23 1.14
CA ILE A 576 43.80 7.51 0.58
C ILE A 576 44.18 8.16 -0.74
N ASN A 577 45.11 9.12 -0.66
CA ASN A 577 45.69 9.72 -1.85
C ASN A 577 46.81 8.81 -2.40
N PRO A 578 46.93 8.67 -3.74
CA PRO A 578 48.00 7.92 -4.36
C PRO A 578 49.34 8.65 -4.21
N THR A 579 50.41 7.89 -3.96
CA THR A 579 51.78 8.39 -3.97
C THR A 579 52.37 8.48 -5.37
N PRO A 580 53.46 9.26 -5.57
CA PRO A 580 54.20 9.24 -6.84
C PRO A 580 54.60 7.82 -7.27
N ALA A 581 55.00 6.97 -6.34
CA ALA A 581 55.34 5.57 -6.60
C ALA A 581 54.13 4.76 -7.11
N GLU A 582 52.96 4.88 -6.47
CA GLU A 582 51.71 4.22 -6.89
C GLU A 582 51.23 4.73 -8.25
N LEU A 583 51.38 6.03 -8.54
CA LEU A 583 51.04 6.60 -9.84
C LEU A 583 51.99 6.09 -10.94
N SER A 584 53.29 6.03 -10.68
CA SER A 584 54.29 5.50 -11.63
C SER A 584 54.02 4.03 -11.97
N GLN A 585 53.56 3.25 -10.98
CA GLN A 585 53.19 1.84 -11.13
C GLN A 585 51.73 1.65 -11.56
N SER A 586 50.98 2.75 -11.77
CA SER A 586 49.57 2.76 -12.17
C SER A 586 48.68 1.89 -11.27
N CYS A 587 48.92 1.88 -9.96
CA CYS A 587 48.22 1.01 -9.04
C CYS A 587 48.21 1.54 -7.59
N VAL A 588 47.02 1.68 -7.00
CA VAL A 588 46.86 1.80 -5.55
C VAL A 588 46.43 0.43 -5.01
N TYR A 589 47.20 -0.15 -4.09
CA TYR A 589 46.90 -1.46 -3.53
C TYR A 589 46.97 -1.43 -2.01
N ILE A 590 45.86 -1.77 -1.37
CA ILE A 590 45.70 -1.78 0.07
C ILE A 590 45.40 -3.20 0.50
N ARG A 591 46.10 -3.65 1.55
CA ARG A 591 45.79 -4.91 2.22
C ARG A 591 45.63 -4.66 3.71
N TYR A 592 44.75 -5.43 4.36
CA TYR A 592 44.58 -5.38 5.81
C TYR A 592 44.63 -6.78 6.42
N SER A 593 45.38 -6.90 7.52
CA SER A 593 45.50 -8.12 8.33
C SER A 593 44.97 -7.87 9.73
N CYS A 594 43.99 -8.67 10.14
CA CYS A 594 43.29 -8.49 11.42
C CYS A 594 44.10 -8.97 12.64
N SER A 595 45.06 -9.87 12.45
CA SER A 595 45.94 -10.48 13.47
C SER A 595 47.04 -9.50 13.81
N LEU A 596 47.66 -8.94 12.78
CA LEU A 596 48.61 -7.84 12.90
C LEU A 596 47.94 -6.52 13.27
N ASP A 597 46.62 -6.42 13.08
CA ASP A 597 45.85 -5.18 13.17
C ASP A 597 46.54 -4.06 12.40
N ALA A 598 46.82 -4.32 11.12
CA ALA A 598 47.70 -3.45 10.34
C ALA A 598 47.34 -3.44 8.86
N TYR A 599 47.59 -2.29 8.23
CA TYR A 599 47.50 -2.12 6.78
C TYR A 599 48.88 -2.23 6.13
N ALA A 600 48.93 -2.83 4.94
CA ALA A 600 50.08 -2.76 4.03
C ALA A 600 49.68 -2.07 2.72
N ARG A 601 50.58 -1.22 2.20
CA ARG A 601 50.45 -0.58 0.89
C ARG A 601 51.66 -0.94 0.01
N PRO A 602 51.63 -2.08 -0.69
CA PRO A 602 52.78 -2.62 -1.42
C PRO A 602 53.50 -1.67 -2.38
N TYR A 603 52.78 -0.74 -3.00
CA TYR A 603 53.32 0.15 -4.03
C TYR A 603 53.59 1.58 -3.54
N HIS A 604 53.45 1.84 -2.24
CA HIS A 604 53.54 3.18 -1.65
C HIS A 604 54.95 3.80 -1.71
N LYS A 605 55.99 3.00 -1.88
CA LYS A 605 57.38 3.44 -2.06
C LYS A 605 57.94 2.89 -3.37
N GLU A 606 58.92 3.60 -3.92
CA GLU A 606 59.69 3.12 -5.07
C GLU A 606 60.50 1.87 -4.67
N ALA A 607 60.52 0.86 -5.53
CA ALA A 607 61.37 -0.30 -5.31
C ALA A 607 62.85 0.15 -5.38
N PRO A 608 63.72 -0.27 -4.44
CA PRO A 608 65.15 0.02 -4.57
C PRO A 608 65.67 -0.61 -5.87
N ALA A 609 66.42 0.16 -6.65
CA ALA A 609 67.05 -0.32 -7.87
C ALA A 609 67.85 -1.59 -7.57
N ALA A 610 67.62 -2.65 -8.33
CA ALA A 610 68.38 -3.90 -8.20
C ALA A 610 69.86 -3.58 -8.33
N THR A 611 70.64 -3.84 -7.27
CA THR A 611 72.09 -3.81 -7.35
C THR A 611 72.52 -4.99 -8.21
N ASN A 612 73.16 -4.68 -9.34
CA ASN A 612 73.90 -5.65 -10.14
C ASN A 612 74.99 -6.27 -9.26
N ASP A 613 74.77 -7.49 -8.79
CA ASP A 613 75.86 -8.34 -8.34
C ASP A 613 75.61 -9.74 -8.92
N ASP A 614 76.15 -9.93 -10.12
CA ASP A 614 76.28 -11.23 -10.78
C ASP A 614 77.36 -12.03 -10.02
N SER A 615 76.93 -12.89 -9.10
CA SER A 615 77.71 -14.07 -8.74
C SER A 615 76.78 -15.27 -8.56
N GLU A 616 77.01 -16.28 -9.40
CA GLU A 616 76.33 -17.57 -9.40
C GLU A 616 76.33 -18.22 -8.00
N VAL A 617 75.26 -18.94 -7.66
CA VAL A 617 75.28 -20.37 -7.25
C VAL A 617 73.91 -20.81 -6.68
N SER A 618 73.37 -21.82 -7.36
CA SER A 618 72.45 -22.88 -6.90
C SER A 618 71.03 -22.54 -6.40
N SER A 619 70.12 -23.26 -7.03
CA SER A 619 68.79 -23.66 -6.58
C SER A 619 68.69 -24.01 -5.09
N GLN A 620 68.00 -23.17 -4.33
CA GLN A 620 67.15 -23.63 -3.21
C GLN A 620 65.84 -22.85 -3.22
N ARG A 621 64.73 -23.59 -3.09
CA ARG A 621 63.37 -23.09 -2.96
C ARG A 621 63.29 -22.12 -1.77
N SER A 622 63.19 -20.82 -2.02
CA SER A 622 62.68 -19.89 -1.01
C SER A 622 61.16 -19.76 -1.19
N ASN A 623 60.42 -20.16 -0.16
CA ASN A 623 58.96 -19.97 -0.06
C ASN A 623 58.59 -18.56 0.42
N GLU A 624 59.53 -17.61 0.39
CA GLU A 624 59.28 -16.23 0.82
C GLU A 624 59.12 -15.34 -0.41
N GLY A 625 57.88 -14.88 -0.65
CA GLY A 625 57.61 -13.78 -1.58
C GLY A 625 58.40 -12.52 -1.21
N PRO A 626 58.55 -11.56 -2.13
CA PRO A 626 59.42 -10.40 -1.94
C PRO A 626 59.16 -9.64 -0.62
N LYS A 627 60.22 -9.35 0.15
CA LYS A 627 60.13 -8.68 1.48
C LYS A 627 59.42 -7.32 1.46
N TYR A 628 59.37 -6.61 0.32
CA TYR A 628 58.64 -5.34 0.18
C TYR A 628 57.10 -5.52 0.29
N LEU A 629 56.58 -6.74 0.09
CA LEU A 629 55.18 -7.08 0.32
C LEU A 629 54.86 -7.28 1.82
N LYS A 630 55.78 -7.02 2.75
CA LYS A 630 55.50 -7.04 4.21
C LYS A 630 55.66 -5.65 4.86
N GLU A 631 55.72 -4.57 4.07
CA GLU A 631 55.78 -3.21 4.62
C GLU A 631 54.46 -2.81 5.30
N VAL A 632 54.44 -2.87 6.63
CA VAL A 632 53.36 -2.34 7.47
C VAL A 632 53.37 -0.81 7.35
N TYR A 633 52.29 -0.25 6.81
CA TYR A 633 52.15 1.19 6.59
C TYR A 633 51.57 1.89 7.83
N LYS A 634 50.54 1.30 8.45
CA LYS A 634 49.91 1.80 9.68
C LYS A 634 49.33 0.66 10.54
N GLN A 635 49.39 0.83 11.85
CA GLN A 635 48.76 -0.05 12.84
C GLN A 635 47.37 0.48 13.25
N GLY A 636 46.47 -0.45 13.55
CA GLY A 636 45.05 -0.24 13.83
C GLY A 636 44.18 -0.28 12.58
N TRP A 637 43.10 -1.06 12.60
CA TRP A 637 42.08 -1.10 11.55
C TRP A 637 41.40 0.25 11.26
N THR A 638 41.41 1.16 12.23
CA THR A 638 40.87 2.51 12.07
C THR A 638 41.81 3.45 11.31
N SER A 639 43.09 3.12 11.19
CA SER A 639 44.16 4.06 10.78
C SER A 639 44.14 4.51 9.31
N MET A 640 43.43 3.76 8.47
CA MET A 640 43.19 4.08 7.05
C MET A 640 41.70 4.15 6.69
N ALA A 641 40.79 3.95 7.65
CA ALA A 641 39.36 4.10 7.41
C ALA A 641 39.01 5.59 7.33
N LEU A 642 38.17 5.97 6.35
CA LEU A 642 37.62 7.31 6.24
C LEU A 642 36.76 7.62 7.47
N ARG A 643 35.82 6.72 7.75
CA ARG A 643 34.89 6.77 8.88
C ARG A 643 34.28 5.40 9.13
N TRP A 644 33.77 5.18 10.33
CA TRP A 644 33.10 3.96 10.73
C TRP A 644 31.99 4.27 11.75
N ARG A 645 31.13 3.31 12.04
CA ARG A 645 30.21 3.35 13.18
C ARG A 645 29.91 1.94 13.63
N ASN A 646 29.72 1.75 14.93
CA ASN A 646 29.29 0.47 15.51
C ASN A 646 30.12 -0.74 15.03
N ILE A 647 31.43 -0.59 14.95
CA ILE A 647 32.36 -1.68 14.63
C ILE A 647 33.44 -1.76 15.71
N ALA A 648 33.85 -2.98 16.04
CA ALA A 648 34.99 -3.25 16.90
C ALA A 648 35.79 -4.48 16.41
N ARG A 649 37.09 -4.45 16.67
CA ARG A 649 37.97 -5.62 16.54
C ARG A 649 37.79 -6.53 17.75
N LYS A 650 37.51 -7.81 17.51
CA LYS A 650 37.32 -8.83 18.55
C LYS A 650 38.40 -9.89 18.43
N VAL A 651 38.98 -10.23 19.58
CA VAL A 651 39.88 -11.38 19.76
C VAL A 651 39.16 -12.41 20.64
N GLU A 652 38.99 -13.63 20.12
CA GLU A 652 38.48 -14.81 20.82
C GLU A 652 39.67 -15.65 21.30
N LYS A 653 40.00 -15.57 22.60
CA LYS A 653 41.15 -16.29 23.17
C LYS A 653 40.99 -17.81 23.11
N ASP A 654 39.77 -18.31 23.34
CA ASP A 654 39.50 -19.75 23.39
C ASP A 654 39.67 -20.41 22.01
N TRP A 655 39.27 -19.71 20.95
CA TRP A 655 39.31 -20.19 19.58
C TRP A 655 40.52 -19.69 18.79
N LYS A 656 41.33 -18.80 19.38
CA LYS A 656 42.45 -18.09 18.75
C LYS A 656 42.05 -17.44 17.43
N MET A 657 40.88 -16.80 17.41
CA MET A 657 40.33 -16.14 16.23
C MET A 657 40.24 -14.64 16.43
N VAL A 658 40.42 -13.90 15.34
CA VAL A 658 40.36 -12.45 15.31
C VAL A 658 39.58 -11.96 14.09
N TYR A 659 38.73 -10.95 14.27
CA TYR A 659 37.83 -10.42 13.25
C TYR A 659 37.33 -9.02 13.62
N LEU A 660 36.70 -8.33 12.65
CA LEU A 660 35.87 -7.16 12.93
C LEU A 660 34.39 -7.57 12.92
N ALA A 661 33.62 -7.05 13.87
CA ALA A 661 32.18 -7.27 14.02
C ALA A 661 31.50 -6.00 14.57
N ARG A 662 30.18 -6.03 14.80
CA ARG A 662 29.48 -4.91 15.46
C ARG A 662 29.95 -4.73 16.91
N LYS A 663 29.72 -3.57 17.54
CA LYS A 663 30.11 -3.39 18.96
C LYS A 663 29.25 -4.29 19.86
N ALA A 664 29.86 -4.90 20.87
CA ALA A 664 29.13 -5.71 21.84
C ALA A 664 28.08 -4.87 22.57
N GLY A 665 26.86 -5.40 22.70
CA GLY A 665 25.73 -4.70 23.32
C GLY A 665 24.96 -3.75 22.40
N CYS A 666 25.32 -3.66 21.11
CA CYS A 666 24.51 -2.94 20.13
C CYS A 666 23.12 -3.59 19.98
N GLN A 667 22.12 -2.79 19.65
CA GLN A 667 20.79 -3.31 19.36
C GLN A 667 20.83 -4.11 18.05
N SER A 668 19.97 -5.12 17.92
CA SER A 668 20.02 -6.01 16.74
C SER A 668 19.70 -5.31 15.42
N TYR A 669 18.99 -4.17 15.47
CA TYR A 669 18.66 -3.35 14.31
C TYR A 669 19.75 -2.32 13.94
N GLU A 670 20.76 -2.13 14.80
CA GLU A 670 21.86 -1.20 14.52
C GLU A 670 22.87 -1.86 13.58
N ASP A 671 23.14 -1.21 12.45
CA ASP A 671 24.20 -1.67 11.54
C ASP A 671 25.59 -1.22 12.01
N GLY A 672 26.60 -1.98 11.60
CA GLY A 672 28.01 -1.61 11.69
C GLY A 672 28.53 -1.29 10.30
N VAL A 673 29.24 -0.18 10.15
CA VAL A 673 29.73 0.29 8.84
C VAL A 673 31.18 0.75 8.95
N ILE A 674 31.99 0.43 7.94
CA ILE A 674 33.35 0.99 7.74
C ILE A 674 33.45 1.50 6.30
N GLU A 675 33.99 2.69 6.09
CA GLU A 675 34.25 3.22 4.75
C GLU A 675 35.74 3.53 4.55
N TRP A 676 36.25 3.22 3.36
CA TRP A 676 37.54 3.65 2.83
C TRP A 676 37.32 4.45 1.56
N LEU A 677 38.14 5.48 1.32
CA LEU A 677 38.06 6.31 0.12
C LEU A 677 39.44 6.47 -0.50
N ILE A 678 39.56 6.12 -1.78
CA ILE A 678 40.70 6.47 -2.63
C ILE A 678 40.27 7.65 -3.50
N ASP A 679 41.04 8.73 -3.47
CA ASP A 679 40.77 9.94 -4.26
C ASP A 679 41.90 10.21 -5.24
N LEU A 680 41.55 10.29 -6.52
CA LEU A 680 42.45 10.54 -7.65
C LEU A 680 42.19 11.92 -8.28
N SER A 681 41.30 12.74 -7.71
CA SER A 681 40.81 13.98 -8.31
C SER A 681 41.94 14.97 -8.64
N ASP A 682 42.96 15.02 -7.79
CA ASP A 682 44.13 15.88 -7.96
C ASP A 682 45.23 15.28 -8.87
N THR A 683 44.92 14.22 -9.62
CA THR A 683 45.87 13.49 -10.47
C THR A 683 45.40 13.36 -11.92
N GLU A 684 46.35 13.17 -12.85
CA GLU A 684 46.07 12.88 -14.27
C GLU A 684 45.61 11.42 -14.52
N TYR A 685 45.18 10.71 -13.49
CA TYR A 685 44.80 9.31 -13.56
C TYR A 685 43.34 9.09 -13.20
N SER A 686 42.74 8.09 -13.80
CA SER A 686 41.42 7.57 -13.48
C SER A 686 41.49 6.07 -13.21
N VAL A 687 40.43 5.54 -12.61
CA VAL A 687 40.31 4.11 -12.39
C VAL A 687 40.27 3.39 -13.74
N LYS A 688 41.05 2.33 -13.87
CA LYS A 688 40.97 1.37 -14.99
C LYS A 688 40.13 0.16 -14.59
N ALA A 689 40.43 -0.41 -13.42
CA ALA A 689 39.76 -1.59 -12.91
C ALA A 689 39.93 -1.73 -11.41
N VAL A 690 38.99 -2.42 -10.76
CA VAL A 690 39.05 -2.75 -9.33
C VAL A 690 39.17 -4.27 -9.14
N THR A 691 40.08 -4.68 -8.28
CA THR A 691 40.20 -6.05 -7.77
C THR A 691 39.96 -6.03 -6.27
N LEU A 692 39.03 -6.85 -5.80
CA LEU A 692 38.60 -6.87 -4.40
C LEU A 692 38.44 -8.32 -3.95
N PHE A 693 39.20 -8.68 -2.92
CA PHE A 693 39.05 -9.90 -2.17
C PHE A 693 38.85 -9.55 -0.70
N ALA A 694 37.87 -10.18 -0.07
CA ALA A 694 37.61 -10.03 1.36
C ALA A 694 37.07 -11.33 1.95
N THR A 695 37.56 -11.72 3.12
CA THR A 695 36.96 -12.81 3.89
C THR A 695 35.80 -12.29 4.74
N MET A 696 34.71 -13.04 4.74
CA MET A 696 33.47 -12.72 5.45
C MET A 696 32.87 -14.01 5.99
N ALA A 697 32.24 -13.94 7.16
CA ALA A 697 31.55 -15.08 7.76
C ALA A 697 30.22 -14.66 8.37
N ILE A 698 29.21 -15.50 8.18
CA ILE A 698 27.87 -15.38 8.78
C ILE A 698 27.62 -16.67 9.57
N PHE A 699 27.23 -16.52 10.84
CA PHE A 699 26.98 -17.63 11.77
C PHE A 699 25.52 -17.75 12.20
N GLU A 700 24.64 -16.93 11.61
CA GLU A 700 23.22 -16.90 11.89
C GLU A 700 22.49 -16.36 10.64
N GLU A 701 21.39 -17.01 10.23
CA GLU A 701 20.77 -16.78 8.91
C GLU A 701 20.27 -15.34 8.69
N ARG A 702 19.81 -14.67 9.75
CA ARG A 702 19.32 -13.29 9.71
C ARG A 702 20.45 -12.26 9.70
N SER A 703 21.68 -12.65 10.01
CA SER A 703 22.85 -11.77 10.03
C SER A 703 23.44 -11.65 8.62
N LYS A 704 23.73 -10.43 8.17
CA LYS A 704 24.24 -10.15 6.83
C LYS A 704 25.50 -9.32 6.86
N VAL A 705 26.28 -9.45 5.80
CA VAL A 705 27.50 -8.69 5.55
C VAL A 705 27.72 -8.47 4.05
N THR A 706 28.09 -7.24 3.69
CA THR A 706 28.45 -6.85 2.31
C THR A 706 29.69 -5.96 2.30
N LEU A 707 30.44 -6.00 1.19
CA LEU A 707 31.42 -5.00 0.82
C LEU A 707 31.01 -4.38 -0.51
N ASP A 708 30.72 -3.08 -0.50
CA ASP A 708 30.20 -2.33 -1.63
C ASP A 708 31.29 -1.40 -2.16
N VAL A 709 31.60 -1.49 -3.45
CA VAL A 709 32.45 -0.51 -4.15
C VAL A 709 31.55 0.49 -4.85
N THR A 710 31.69 1.78 -4.56
CA THR A 710 30.95 2.88 -5.19
C THR A 710 31.90 3.95 -5.71
N THR A 711 31.50 4.65 -6.77
CA THR A 711 32.32 5.70 -7.40
C THR A 711 31.56 7.01 -7.61
N ASP A 712 32.30 8.08 -7.90
CA ASP A 712 31.78 9.41 -8.24
C ASP A 712 30.98 9.45 -9.55
N ILE A 713 31.17 8.47 -10.43
CA ILE A 713 30.38 8.28 -11.67
C ILE A 713 29.11 7.43 -11.44
N SER A 714 28.65 7.32 -10.19
CA SER A 714 27.44 6.58 -9.79
C SER A 714 27.41 5.11 -10.22
N LYS A 715 28.59 4.47 -10.31
CA LYS A 715 28.72 3.02 -10.50
C LYS A 715 28.88 2.35 -9.14
N SER A 716 28.25 1.20 -8.97
CA SER A 716 28.36 0.40 -7.75
C SER A 716 28.38 -1.10 -8.03
N ARG A 717 29.05 -1.86 -7.17
CA ARG A 717 28.99 -3.33 -7.14
C ARG A 717 29.23 -3.86 -5.74
N SER A 718 28.54 -4.93 -5.40
CA SER A 718 28.57 -5.55 -4.07
C SER A 718 29.27 -6.91 -4.09
N LEU A 719 30.05 -7.17 -3.04
CA LEU A 719 30.62 -8.47 -2.72
C LEU A 719 29.94 -9.00 -1.46
N SER A 720 29.33 -10.18 -1.55
CA SER A 720 28.63 -10.86 -0.43
C SER A 720 29.27 -12.22 -0.12
N VAL A 721 28.90 -12.82 1.01
CA VAL A 721 29.38 -14.16 1.40
C VAL A 721 29.04 -15.19 0.32
N GLY A 722 30.05 -15.94 -0.14
CA GLY A 722 29.90 -16.95 -1.19
C GLY A 722 29.99 -16.42 -2.63
N SER A 723 30.01 -15.10 -2.83
CA SER A 723 30.24 -14.49 -4.15
C SER A 723 31.71 -14.60 -4.57
N ALA A 724 31.95 -14.70 -5.88
CA ALA A 724 33.31 -14.63 -6.42
C ALA A 724 33.94 -13.23 -6.18
N PRO A 725 35.24 -13.15 -5.87
CA PRO A 725 35.93 -11.86 -5.70
C PRO A 725 35.91 -11.05 -7.00
N PHE A 726 36.07 -9.73 -6.89
CA PHE A 726 36.23 -8.91 -8.08
C PHE A 726 37.61 -9.16 -8.67
N SER A 727 37.67 -9.59 -9.92
CA SER A 727 38.91 -9.78 -10.66
C SER A 727 38.98 -8.78 -11.79
N ALA A 728 39.83 -7.75 -11.65
CA ALA A 728 40.04 -6.70 -12.64
C ALA A 728 38.73 -6.14 -13.24
N CYS A 729 37.76 -5.84 -12.37
CA CYS A 729 36.44 -5.35 -12.75
C CYS A 729 36.53 -3.93 -13.33
N ALA A 730 36.20 -3.79 -14.62
CA ALA A 730 36.25 -2.53 -15.37
C ALA A 730 34.98 -1.67 -15.22
N ASP A 731 33.99 -2.10 -14.44
CA ASP A 731 32.70 -1.40 -14.26
C ASP A 731 32.86 0.03 -13.71
N PHE A 732 34.02 0.31 -13.12
CA PHE A 732 34.41 1.55 -12.46
C PHE A 732 35.36 2.42 -13.30
N ALA A 733 35.65 2.02 -14.55
CA ALA A 733 36.61 2.72 -15.39
C ALA A 733 36.22 4.19 -15.61
N GLY A 734 37.20 5.10 -15.52
CA GLY A 734 37.01 6.55 -15.65
C GLY A 734 36.65 7.28 -14.36
N ALA A 735 36.36 6.58 -13.26
CA ALA A 735 36.09 7.20 -11.96
C ALA A 735 37.32 7.94 -11.40
N LYS A 736 37.08 9.05 -10.67
CA LYS A 736 38.11 9.78 -9.91
C LYS A 736 38.09 9.45 -8.44
N GLN A 737 36.97 8.97 -7.90
CA GLN A 737 36.87 8.55 -6.51
C GLN A 737 36.33 7.12 -6.42
N VAL A 738 36.96 6.31 -5.59
CA VAL A 738 36.50 4.94 -5.30
C VAL A 738 36.33 4.77 -3.81
N ARG A 739 35.11 4.48 -3.39
CA ARG A 739 34.75 4.17 -2.02
C ARG A 739 34.52 2.69 -1.86
N LEU A 740 35.11 2.10 -0.82
CA LEU A 740 34.80 0.75 -0.36
C LEU A 740 34.03 0.87 0.97
N THR A 741 32.84 0.28 1.04
CA THR A 741 31.98 0.30 2.23
C THR A 741 31.73 -1.13 2.70
N ALA A 742 32.19 -1.49 3.89
CA ALA A 742 31.83 -2.74 4.54
C ALA A 742 30.62 -2.50 5.46
N ARG A 743 29.55 -3.30 5.32
CA ARG A 743 28.32 -3.18 6.10
C ARG A 743 27.94 -4.51 6.75
N LEU A 744 27.65 -4.49 8.05
CA LEU A 744 27.21 -5.63 8.86
C LEU A 744 25.87 -5.29 9.51
N TRP A 745 24.81 -6.07 9.28
CA TRP A 745 23.48 -5.81 9.86
C TRP A 745 22.72 -7.11 10.12
N ASN A 746 21.53 -7.02 10.71
CA ASN A 746 20.57 -8.12 10.76
C ASN A 746 19.29 -7.75 10.01
N GLU A 747 18.72 -8.68 9.27
CA GLU A 747 17.46 -8.47 8.54
C GLU A 747 16.23 -8.41 9.45
N LEU A 748 16.31 -9.01 10.64
CA LEU A 748 15.22 -9.07 11.62
C LEU A 748 15.74 -8.79 13.03
N GLU A 749 14.85 -8.36 13.91
CA GLU A 749 15.15 -8.25 15.33
C GLU A 749 15.57 -9.62 15.89
N ASN A 750 16.63 -9.62 16.69
CA ASN A 750 17.21 -10.83 17.24
C ASN A 750 17.58 -10.58 18.69
N THR A 751 16.90 -11.29 19.58
CA THR A 751 17.07 -11.17 21.03
C THR A 751 18.30 -11.91 21.55
N ASP A 752 19.06 -12.60 20.68
CA ASP A 752 20.36 -13.19 21.03
C ASP A 752 21.34 -12.07 21.45
N PRO A 753 21.80 -12.04 22.72
CA PRO A 753 22.73 -11.01 23.20
C PRO A 753 24.10 -11.08 22.49
N SER A 754 24.39 -12.18 21.80
CA SER A 754 25.60 -12.39 20.99
C SER A 754 25.41 -12.07 19.51
N VAL A 755 24.27 -11.50 19.10
CA VAL A 755 24.00 -11.27 17.67
C VAL A 755 24.99 -10.32 16.99
N TRP A 756 25.58 -9.39 17.75
CA TRP A 756 26.59 -8.44 17.27
C TRP A 756 27.82 -9.10 16.61
N GLN A 757 28.13 -10.35 16.96
CA GLN A 757 29.27 -11.11 16.41
C GLN A 757 28.88 -12.17 15.37
N LYS A 758 27.60 -12.24 14.95
CA LYS A 758 27.13 -13.27 14.01
C LYS A 758 27.39 -12.93 12.54
N SER A 759 27.69 -11.67 12.24
CA SER A 759 28.34 -11.26 10.99
C SER A 759 29.75 -10.76 11.29
N GLN A 760 30.73 -11.23 10.52
CA GLN A 760 32.14 -10.96 10.74
C GLN A 760 32.85 -10.68 9.42
N ILE A 761 33.75 -9.71 9.43
CA ILE A 761 34.68 -9.47 8.31
C ILE A 761 36.11 -9.70 8.78
N PHE A 762 36.95 -10.14 7.85
CA PHE A 762 38.38 -10.33 8.06
C PHE A 762 38.70 -11.37 9.15
N ARG A 763 37.87 -12.41 9.25
CA ARG A 763 38.04 -13.49 10.24
C ARG A 763 39.25 -14.34 9.89
N GLN A 764 40.21 -14.40 10.81
CA GLN A 764 41.42 -15.21 10.67
C GLN A 764 41.94 -15.72 12.01
N LYS A 765 42.91 -16.65 11.96
CA LYS A 765 43.60 -17.11 13.16
C LYS A 765 44.49 -16.00 13.71
N GLU A 766 44.53 -15.84 15.02
CA GLU A 766 45.35 -14.83 15.71
C GLU A 766 46.85 -15.01 15.40
N THR A 767 47.29 -16.25 15.21
CA THR A 767 48.69 -16.60 14.89
C THR A 767 49.01 -16.54 13.39
N ASP A 768 48.03 -16.28 12.53
CA ASP A 768 48.24 -16.20 11.09
C ASP A 768 48.64 -14.76 10.72
N HIS A 769 49.93 -14.55 10.50
CA HIS A 769 50.52 -13.26 10.17
C HIS A 769 50.89 -13.12 8.69
N ASP A 770 50.69 -14.17 7.89
CA ASP A 770 51.09 -14.19 6.49
C ASP A 770 49.91 -13.91 5.55
N THR A 771 48.67 -14.16 5.99
CA THR A 771 47.46 -13.90 5.19
C THR A 771 46.93 -12.46 5.34
N TRP A 772 46.27 -12.00 4.27
CA TRP A 772 45.67 -10.68 4.16
C TRP A 772 44.18 -10.82 3.83
N PRO A 773 43.29 -10.86 4.84
CA PRO A 773 41.85 -11.04 4.67
C PRO A 773 41.14 -9.98 3.85
N LEU A 774 41.75 -8.81 3.66
CA LEU A 774 41.31 -7.77 2.74
C LEU A 774 42.43 -7.49 1.75
N GLU A 775 42.10 -7.53 0.48
CA GLU A 775 42.93 -7.07 -0.62
C GLU A 775 42.09 -6.18 -1.54
N PHE A 776 42.38 -4.89 -1.55
CA PHE A 776 41.67 -3.89 -2.34
C PHE A 776 42.66 -3.17 -3.26
N LYS A 777 42.60 -3.52 -4.54
CA LYS A 777 43.51 -3.03 -5.59
C LYS A 777 42.74 -2.23 -6.62
N VAL A 778 43.18 -0.99 -6.85
CA VAL A 778 42.67 -0.10 -7.88
C VAL A 778 43.77 0.11 -8.92
N SER A 779 43.60 -0.51 -10.08
CA SER A 779 44.45 -0.28 -11.24
C SER A 779 44.09 1.05 -11.88
N LEU A 780 45.09 1.84 -12.25
CA LEU A 780 44.93 3.18 -12.79
C LEU A 780 45.22 3.21 -14.29
N GLN A 781 44.64 4.19 -14.98
CA GLN A 781 44.99 4.56 -16.34
C GLN A 781 45.17 6.07 -16.41
N LYS A 782 46.05 6.53 -17.30
CA LYS A 782 46.25 7.96 -17.53
C LYS A 782 45.09 8.52 -18.33
N ASP A 783 44.59 9.69 -17.96
CA ASP A 783 43.51 10.34 -18.70
C ASP A 783 43.99 10.71 -20.10
N GLU A 784 43.13 10.49 -21.10
CA GLU A 784 43.42 10.91 -22.47
C GLU A 784 43.51 12.44 -22.52
N LYS A 785 44.66 12.98 -22.96
CA LYS A 785 44.79 14.40 -23.25
C LYS A 785 43.78 14.74 -24.35
N LYS A 786 42.70 15.45 -24.01
CA LYS A 786 41.95 16.22 -25.00
C LYS A 786 42.91 17.28 -25.54
N ASP A 787 43.52 17.00 -26.69
CA ASP A 787 44.15 18.03 -27.50
C ASP A 787 43.10 19.12 -27.73
N LYS A 788 43.27 20.26 -27.03
CA LYS A 788 42.50 21.46 -27.29
C LYS A 788 42.92 21.95 -28.68
N LYS A 789 42.13 21.60 -29.69
CA LYS A 789 42.08 22.31 -30.96
C LYS A 789 40.97 23.35 -30.93
#